data_AF-A0A6P4ZWL4-F1
#
_entry.id   AF-A0A6P4ZWL4-F1
#
_cell.length_a   1.000
_cell.length_b   1.000
_cell.length_c   1.000
_cell.angle_alpha   90.00
_cell.angle_beta   90.00
_cell.angle_gamma   90.00
#
_symmetry.space_group_name_H-M   'P 1'
#
loop_
_entity.id
_entity.type
_entity.pdbx_description
1 polymer ?
#
loop_
_entity_poly.entity_id
_entity_poly.type
_entity_poly.pdbx_seq_one_letter_code
_entity_poly.pdbx_strand_id
1 'polypeptide(L)'
;MSLIECNVIRYEIFLDEITPDTLSLAFLRDFLSLPQNFIEGKAKLQKFIIRYGTHFIKSAKFGGSFRLFKTQQASKSESIEDFSIQAQASYNGLFAVSGHMGMSQSSGASSSDKTSRTHVKLEGGDQKVASIVADFYSTGFKETFTEWLKSIPTYPKPVEMFMGTMSELLDMNYKLLFPFEIGDAADGCFSENLRTEEGTGRKYYEVATLVNNTQGVMTPVNEKRYCDVTSVDKFGEAMDQKRLALERAIVVYMEEGPVPTTDFRLEGGKPGCTSQALKVKGGTSGATFPTWLELINGETYKVIFDLPEGISYDITKNTEALIVFSRNRWNCHAPGTELHMYNSFKNGGSGDTNSKKVSCFGFVMTYLEESGTFVVTPPDHEASSRIFRDLPRSYINSNVARAEYVSPLEHAKAKGNALASIVEAPCSVKWSNSYQIKPAEEGERCLYFVAASKGDIFVVFSAIPRDMTTWYHLQISFQGVALYKGMKLVKYEGAKSARSLGDSKLFQPYFICLQEDMENMRTYIKYGIGSDTSEKGLVYMVYTDASPPLGIRFYSFGSGEESVEIMDARVIEGGTTEMECTGGTIMQDGMCVEDCHPECEGCIPMSPGSKLDTECRACKHLFVPLESGSTRCVAECPEGTALASDGRTCGTKWRADGKCGPSFPAPLATPGQCNKDSHQPCCSGAGECGDTADHCNCDDCVDYRCVGCAWLRGSSTWVEGFSGTSYAANGVTYDPAKALDGNTATNWNPVGKDRYYNDWYIVLDLEAAHKLTRIAVNNYGDTEHDVTAFTLQKSLSGSPYNWEDVVAVTDARVGTNQRQEFDGFEGTARYWKFTVKRTSSGWQPWLRDVNFYGISTEVNVAVGKTADQSSGRDGGGSADRAVDGNTDGNWGGGSCTHTEDEVGATWWVDLAKSETIQRVVLWNRRDCCGDRLNPFNIYIGDSDQITTNPKCGGDHRIDLSKPSVTVPCEGMQGRYVGIRLVGGWSRPLTLCEVQVFATRSDTSD
;
A
#
# COMPACT_ATOMS: atom_id res chain seq x y z
N MET A 1 12.64 -69.24 -11.34
CA MET A 1 11.74 -68.60 -10.34
C MET A 1 11.08 -67.43 -11.02
N SER A 2 9.77 -67.27 -10.85
CA SER A 2 9.02 -66.12 -11.37
C SER A 2 8.43 -65.35 -10.20
N LEU A 3 8.49 -64.02 -10.26
CA LEU A 3 8.01 -63.10 -9.23
C LEU A 3 7.03 -62.12 -9.88
N ILE A 4 5.86 -61.99 -9.25
CA ILE A 4 5.03 -60.79 -9.41
C ILE A 4 5.12 -59.98 -8.12
N GLU A 5 5.46 -58.71 -8.25
CA GLU A 5 5.53 -57.76 -7.16
C GLU A 5 4.60 -56.58 -7.45
N CYS A 6 3.81 -56.21 -6.45
CA CYS A 6 3.00 -55.00 -6.45
C CYS A 6 3.26 -54.26 -5.14
N ASN A 7 3.93 -53.12 -5.22
CA ASN A 7 4.20 -52.25 -4.08
C ASN A 7 3.24 -51.06 -4.12
N VAL A 8 2.47 -50.90 -3.05
CA VAL A 8 1.58 -49.76 -2.82
C VAL A 8 2.28 -48.85 -1.84
N ILE A 9 2.97 -47.83 -2.35
CA ILE A 9 3.71 -46.85 -1.55
C ILE A 9 2.73 -45.77 -1.10
N ARG A 10 2.58 -45.56 0.21
CA ARG A 10 1.74 -44.48 0.76
C ARG A 10 2.55 -43.23 1.04
N TYR A 11 3.76 -43.38 1.54
CA TYR A 11 4.68 -42.29 1.87
C TYR A 11 6.10 -42.83 2.01
N GLU A 12 7.07 -41.98 1.77
CA GLU A 12 8.49 -42.27 1.93
C GLU A 12 9.00 -41.40 3.08
N ILE A 13 9.77 -42.03 3.97
CA ILE A 13 10.47 -41.35 5.06
C ILE A 13 11.95 -41.31 4.67
N PHE A 14 12.53 -40.12 4.64
CA PHE A 14 13.96 -39.93 4.43
C PHE A 14 14.62 -39.84 5.81
N LEU A 15 15.56 -40.76 6.08
CA LEU A 15 16.48 -40.77 7.21
C LEU A 15 17.76 -39.94 6.93
N ASP A 16 17.78 -39.16 5.84
CA ASP A 16 18.72 -38.06 5.57
C ASP A 16 18.75 -37.01 6.72
N GLU A 17 17.79 -37.10 7.64
CA GLU A 17 17.57 -36.30 8.84
C GLU A 17 18.00 -37.05 10.13
N ILE A 18 19.25 -37.54 10.21
CA ILE A 18 19.80 -37.99 11.51
C ILE A 18 20.17 -36.76 12.34
N THR A 19 19.24 -36.29 13.17
CA THR A 19 19.50 -35.32 14.23
C THR A 19 20.05 -36.02 15.48
N PRO A 20 20.80 -35.34 16.37
CA PRO A 20 21.34 -35.95 17.58
C PRO A 20 20.32 -36.72 18.44
N ASP A 21 19.05 -36.32 18.42
CA ASP A 21 17.90 -37.02 19.04
C ASP A 21 17.60 -38.41 18.50
N THR A 22 17.94 -38.68 17.25
CA THR A 22 17.69 -39.99 16.63
C THR A 22 18.82 -40.99 16.92
N LEU A 23 19.93 -40.51 17.47
CA LEU A 23 21.12 -41.30 17.80
C LEU A 23 21.07 -41.74 19.26
N SER A 24 21.32 -43.02 19.51
CA SER A 24 21.38 -43.51 20.89
C SER A 24 22.46 -42.74 21.67
N LEU A 25 22.16 -42.40 22.93
CA LEU A 25 23.09 -41.68 23.81
C LEU A 25 24.47 -42.37 23.92
N ALA A 26 24.50 -43.71 23.79
CA ALA A 26 25.72 -44.50 23.75
C ALA A 26 26.53 -44.26 22.46
N PHE A 27 25.86 -44.18 21.30
CA PHE A 27 26.49 -43.86 20.03
C PHE A 27 27.11 -42.47 20.03
N LEU A 28 26.38 -41.46 20.51
CA LEU A 28 26.86 -40.07 20.58
C LEU A 28 28.10 -39.92 21.47
N ARG A 29 28.11 -40.56 22.65
CA ARG A 29 29.27 -40.53 23.56
C ARG A 29 30.49 -41.20 22.94
N ASP A 30 30.31 -42.36 22.31
CA ASP A 30 31.39 -43.06 21.64
C ASP A 30 31.91 -42.25 20.44
N PHE A 31 31.02 -41.58 19.69
CA PHE A 31 31.37 -40.71 18.57
C PHE A 31 32.19 -39.50 19.00
N LEU A 32 31.80 -38.78 20.05
CA LEU A 32 32.55 -37.63 20.58
C LEU A 32 33.93 -38.02 21.15
N SER A 33 34.06 -39.26 21.62
CA SER A 33 35.33 -39.81 22.11
C SER A 33 36.31 -40.18 20.99
N LEU A 34 35.89 -40.03 19.72
CA LEU A 34 36.75 -40.30 18.59
C LEU A 34 37.87 -39.25 18.49
N PRO A 35 39.12 -39.71 18.29
CA PRO A 35 40.30 -38.86 18.24
C PRO A 35 40.28 -37.89 17.05
N GLN A 36 40.86 -36.70 17.24
CA GLN A 36 40.83 -35.59 16.28
C GLN A 36 41.63 -35.85 15.00
N ASN A 37 42.63 -36.72 15.07
CA ASN A 37 43.48 -37.09 13.95
C ASN A 37 43.46 -38.62 13.72
N PHE A 38 43.57 -39.00 12.45
CA PHE A 38 43.53 -40.39 12.02
C PHE A 38 44.76 -41.19 12.50
N ILE A 39 45.92 -40.53 12.61
CA ILE A 39 47.21 -41.17 12.90
C ILE A 39 47.27 -41.66 14.36
N GLU A 40 46.85 -40.88 15.33
CA GLU A 40 46.83 -41.26 16.75
C GLU A 40 45.59 -42.10 17.11
N GLY A 41 44.64 -42.20 16.18
CA GLY A 41 43.26 -42.57 16.49
C GLY A 41 42.68 -43.85 15.91
N LYS A 42 43.41 -44.49 15.00
CA LYS A 42 42.94 -45.61 14.15
C LYS A 42 42.20 -46.72 14.90
N ALA A 43 42.70 -47.15 16.06
CA ALA A 43 42.10 -48.27 16.82
C ALA A 43 40.73 -47.93 17.44
N LYS A 44 40.49 -46.68 17.83
CA LYS A 44 39.18 -46.25 18.38
C LYS A 44 38.12 -46.16 17.28
N LEU A 45 38.51 -45.65 16.10
CA LEU A 45 37.61 -45.61 14.94
C LEU A 45 37.24 -47.00 14.42
N GLN A 46 38.19 -47.93 14.36
CA GLN A 46 37.90 -49.31 13.97
C GLN A 46 36.89 -49.96 14.94
N LYS A 47 37.05 -49.75 16.25
CA LYS A 47 36.12 -50.26 17.26
C LYS A 47 34.72 -49.64 17.14
N PHE A 48 34.64 -48.35 16.82
CA PHE A 48 33.38 -47.66 16.60
C PHE A 48 32.59 -48.25 15.41
N ILE A 49 33.26 -48.47 14.28
CA ILE A 49 32.64 -49.05 13.08
C ILE A 49 32.22 -50.52 13.31
N ILE A 50 33.03 -51.31 14.02
CA ILE A 50 32.66 -52.69 14.37
C ILE A 50 31.42 -52.71 15.27
N ARG A 51 31.27 -51.72 16.15
CA ARG A 51 30.17 -51.65 17.11
C ARG A 51 28.83 -51.26 16.46
N TYR A 52 28.86 -50.35 15.48
CA TYR A 52 27.65 -49.74 14.91
C TYR A 52 27.40 -50.07 13.44
N GLY A 53 28.29 -50.82 12.80
CA GLY A 53 28.15 -51.27 11.41
C GLY A 53 28.74 -50.29 10.38
N THR A 54 28.73 -50.70 9.12
CA THR A 54 29.33 -49.94 8.01
C THR A 54 28.32 -49.12 7.20
N HIS A 55 27.03 -49.33 7.40
CA HIS A 55 25.94 -48.69 6.68
C HIS A 55 24.82 -48.28 7.65
N PHE A 56 24.09 -47.22 7.31
CA PHE A 56 22.90 -46.77 8.03
C PHE A 56 21.72 -46.67 7.05
N ILE A 57 20.48 -46.73 7.54
CA ILE A 57 19.30 -46.58 6.67
C ILE A 57 19.15 -45.10 6.35
N LYS A 58 19.16 -44.74 5.07
CA LYS A 58 19.03 -43.38 4.53
C LYS A 58 17.60 -43.03 4.15
N SER A 59 16.78 -43.96 3.70
CA SER A 59 15.33 -43.72 3.56
C SER A 59 14.57 -45.03 3.62
N ALA A 60 13.26 -44.97 3.90
CA ALA A 60 12.39 -46.12 3.92
C ALA A 60 10.99 -45.76 3.39
N LYS A 61 10.47 -46.56 2.46
CA LYS A 61 9.12 -46.40 1.92
C LYS A 61 8.13 -47.24 2.68
N PHE A 62 7.05 -46.61 3.12
CA PHE A 62 6.00 -47.21 3.94
C PHE A 62 4.71 -47.36 3.14
N GLY A 63 4.11 -48.54 3.26
CA GLY A 63 2.92 -48.90 2.52
C GLY A 63 2.60 -50.39 2.66
N GLY A 64 2.20 -51.02 1.55
CA GLY A 64 2.01 -52.46 1.48
C GLY A 64 2.71 -53.09 0.28
N SER A 65 3.23 -54.30 0.43
CA SER A 65 3.86 -55.07 -0.63
C SER A 65 3.17 -56.41 -0.76
N PHE A 66 2.76 -56.74 -1.98
CA PHE A 66 2.29 -58.05 -2.36
C PHE A 66 3.33 -58.69 -3.28
N ARG A 67 3.88 -59.83 -2.86
CA ARG A 67 4.82 -60.62 -3.65
C ARG A 67 4.30 -62.04 -3.80
N LEU A 68 4.20 -62.50 -5.04
CA LEU A 68 3.82 -63.86 -5.39
C LEU A 68 4.99 -64.54 -6.07
N PHE A 69 5.50 -65.60 -5.44
CA PHE A 69 6.63 -66.35 -5.93
C PHE A 69 6.16 -67.69 -6.46
N LYS A 70 6.55 -68.00 -7.71
CA LYS A 70 6.41 -69.35 -8.29
C LYS A 70 7.79 -69.93 -8.53
N THR A 71 8.08 -71.01 -7.81
CA THR A 71 9.31 -71.79 -7.95
C THR A 71 8.98 -73.16 -8.50
N GLN A 72 9.70 -73.57 -9.54
CA GLN A 72 9.59 -74.90 -10.13
C GLN A 72 10.99 -75.50 -10.21
N GLN A 73 11.11 -76.75 -9.78
CA GLN A 73 12.33 -77.53 -9.96
C GLN A 73 12.09 -78.51 -11.10
N ALA A 74 12.91 -78.45 -12.15
CA ALA A 74 12.78 -79.30 -13.34
C ALA A 74 14.15 -79.90 -13.69
N SER A 75 14.18 -81.18 -14.05
CA SER A 75 15.42 -81.91 -14.37
C SER A 75 15.83 -81.82 -15.85
N LYS A 76 15.07 -81.11 -16.69
CA LYS A 76 15.42 -80.82 -18.11
C LYS A 76 15.15 -79.36 -18.45
N SER A 77 15.97 -78.83 -19.37
CA SER A 77 16.01 -77.45 -19.84
C SER A 77 14.74 -77.03 -20.58
N GLU A 78 13.71 -76.64 -19.84
CA GLU A 78 12.76 -75.65 -20.35
C GLU A 78 13.51 -74.31 -20.45
N SER A 79 13.26 -73.55 -21.51
CA SER A 79 13.81 -72.20 -21.62
C SER A 79 13.20 -71.34 -20.50
N ILE A 80 13.97 -70.37 -20.01
CA ILE A 80 13.47 -69.39 -19.02
C ILE A 80 12.21 -68.69 -19.57
N GLU A 81 12.13 -68.55 -20.89
CA GLU A 81 11.05 -67.92 -21.63
C GLU A 81 9.75 -68.75 -21.56
N ASP A 82 9.81 -70.07 -21.78
CA ASP A 82 8.64 -70.96 -21.66
C ASP A 82 8.08 -70.99 -20.23
N PHE A 83 8.96 -71.04 -19.23
CA PHE A 83 8.58 -70.96 -17.83
C PHE A 83 7.92 -69.61 -17.50
N SER A 84 8.41 -68.51 -18.09
CA SER A 84 7.84 -67.17 -17.89
C SER A 84 6.43 -67.04 -18.49
N ILE A 85 6.19 -67.61 -19.68
CA ILE A 85 4.88 -67.61 -20.36
C ILE A 85 3.86 -68.42 -19.55
N GLN A 86 4.24 -69.61 -19.06
CA GLN A 86 3.36 -70.44 -18.22
C GLN A 86 3.08 -69.80 -16.84
N ALA A 87 4.07 -69.15 -16.24
CA ALA A 87 3.88 -68.39 -15.02
C ALA A 87 2.89 -67.23 -15.23
N GLN A 88 3.06 -66.46 -16.31
CA GLN A 88 2.19 -65.33 -16.67
C GLN A 88 0.75 -65.75 -16.94
N ALA A 89 0.51 -66.84 -17.66
CA ALA A 89 -0.84 -67.37 -17.88
C ALA A 89 -1.51 -67.81 -16.57
N SER A 90 -0.74 -68.44 -15.66
CA SER A 90 -1.21 -68.83 -14.33
C SER A 90 -1.54 -67.62 -13.43
N TYR A 91 -0.81 -66.51 -13.56
CA TYR A 91 -1.08 -65.28 -12.83
C TYR A 91 -2.30 -64.53 -13.38
N ASN A 92 -2.47 -64.50 -14.71
CA ASN A 92 -3.63 -63.87 -15.34
C ASN A 92 -4.93 -64.61 -15.00
N GLY A 93 -4.89 -65.95 -14.90
CA GLY A 93 -6.03 -66.74 -14.43
C GLY A 93 -6.46 -66.45 -12.99
N LEU A 94 -5.55 -65.91 -12.15
CA LEU A 94 -5.82 -65.58 -10.75
C LEU A 94 -6.68 -64.32 -10.57
N PHE A 95 -6.64 -63.41 -11.54
CA PHE A 95 -7.35 -62.13 -11.51
C PHE A 95 -8.55 -62.07 -12.48
N ALA A 96 -8.78 -63.14 -13.25
CA ALA A 96 -9.89 -63.28 -14.19
C ALA A 96 -11.19 -63.72 -13.51
N VAL A 97 -12.33 -63.20 -13.99
CA VAL A 97 -13.67 -63.48 -13.46
C VAL A 97 -14.18 -64.77 -14.11
N SER A 98 -14.43 -65.80 -13.30
CA SER A 98 -15.02 -67.13 -13.61
C SER A 98 -14.11 -68.20 -14.25
N GLY A 99 -13.90 -69.31 -13.53
CA GLY A 99 -13.29 -70.54 -14.08
C GLY A 99 -12.83 -71.54 -13.02
N HIS A 100 -13.54 -72.66 -12.88
CA HIS A 100 -13.23 -73.82 -12.03
C HIS A 100 -11.75 -74.27 -12.11
N MET A 101 -11.13 -74.50 -10.94
CA MET A 101 -9.92 -75.32 -10.81
C MET A 101 -10.28 -76.82 -10.95
N GLY A 102 -10.54 -77.26 -12.18
CA GLY A 102 -10.61 -78.67 -12.55
C GLY A 102 -9.23 -79.16 -13.00
N MET A 103 -8.54 -79.95 -12.17
CA MET A 103 -7.36 -80.69 -12.59
C MET A 103 -7.79 -81.85 -13.49
N SER A 104 -7.64 -81.73 -14.81
CA SER A 104 -7.64 -82.89 -15.71
C SER A 104 -6.22 -83.41 -15.89
N GLN A 105 -5.97 -84.65 -15.45
CA GLN A 105 -4.83 -85.46 -15.86
C GLN A 105 -4.88 -85.70 -17.38
N SER A 106 -3.74 -85.55 -18.06
CA SER A 106 -3.45 -86.32 -19.26
C SER A 106 -1.96 -86.64 -19.35
N SER A 107 -1.72 -87.94 -19.49
CA SER A 107 -0.49 -88.71 -19.44
C SER A 107 0.41 -88.58 -20.66
N GLY A 108 1.73 -88.49 -20.44
CA GLY A 108 2.77 -88.65 -21.46
C GLY A 108 4.15 -88.60 -20.81
N ALA A 109 4.83 -89.74 -20.73
CA ALA A 109 5.95 -90.01 -19.84
C ALA A 109 7.23 -89.20 -20.14
N SER A 110 7.73 -88.48 -19.13
CA SER A 110 9.08 -88.71 -18.63
C SER A 110 9.11 -88.33 -17.14
N SER A 111 9.57 -89.26 -16.33
CA SER A 111 9.77 -89.10 -14.89
C SER A 111 10.71 -87.94 -14.59
N SER A 112 10.16 -86.77 -14.32
CA SER A 112 10.79 -85.75 -13.51
C SER A 112 9.85 -85.45 -12.36
N ASP A 113 10.29 -85.61 -11.12
CA ASP A 113 9.59 -85.08 -9.95
C ASP A 113 9.46 -83.57 -10.10
N LYS A 114 8.37 -83.10 -10.73
CA LYS A 114 8.09 -81.69 -10.90
C LYS A 114 7.38 -81.21 -9.64
N THR A 115 8.14 -80.65 -8.71
CA THR A 115 7.57 -79.92 -7.59
C THR A 115 7.49 -78.44 -7.96
N SER A 116 6.27 -77.91 -7.99
CA SER A 116 6.04 -76.47 -8.11
C SER A 116 5.48 -75.96 -6.79
N ARG A 117 6.09 -74.91 -6.26
CA ARG A 117 5.71 -74.27 -5.00
C ARG A 117 5.35 -72.82 -5.30
N THR A 118 4.14 -72.44 -4.91
CA THR A 118 3.66 -71.07 -4.96
C THR A 118 3.55 -70.56 -3.52
N HIS A 119 4.11 -69.40 -3.22
CA HIS A 119 3.90 -68.76 -1.93
C HIS A 119 3.66 -67.26 -2.09
N VAL A 120 2.75 -66.74 -1.28
CA VAL A 120 2.39 -65.32 -1.22
C VAL A 120 3.06 -64.72 0.00
N LYS A 121 3.68 -63.56 -0.18
CA LYS A 121 4.17 -62.73 0.90
C LYS A 121 3.44 -61.38 0.86
N LEU A 122 2.77 -61.05 1.95
CA LEU A 122 2.11 -59.76 2.15
C LEU A 122 2.79 -59.03 3.29
N GLU A 123 3.15 -57.77 3.07
CA GLU A 123 3.72 -56.87 4.06
C GLU A 123 2.89 -55.57 4.07
N GLY A 124 2.53 -55.04 5.24
CA GLY A 124 1.62 -53.89 5.36
C GLY A 124 0.12 -54.26 5.29
N GLY A 125 -0.76 -53.31 5.63
CA GLY A 125 -2.20 -53.52 5.76
C GLY A 125 -2.62 -54.20 7.07
N ASP A 126 -3.93 -54.38 7.26
CA ASP A 126 -4.51 -55.06 8.43
C ASP A 126 -4.04 -56.53 8.47
N GLN A 127 -3.50 -56.95 9.62
CA GLN A 127 -2.90 -58.28 9.78
C GLN A 127 -3.91 -59.42 9.63
N LYS A 128 -5.18 -59.21 10.00
CA LYS A 128 -6.23 -60.22 9.86
C LYS A 128 -6.58 -60.40 8.39
N VAL A 129 -6.76 -59.30 7.66
CA VAL A 129 -7.05 -59.35 6.22
C VAL A 129 -5.87 -59.93 5.45
N ALA A 130 -4.64 -59.53 5.77
CA ALA A 130 -3.42 -60.08 5.18
C ALA A 130 -3.27 -61.60 5.40
N SER A 131 -3.66 -62.11 6.58
CA SER A 131 -3.61 -63.55 6.86
C SER A 131 -4.61 -64.37 6.03
N ILE A 132 -5.76 -63.78 5.69
CA ILE A 132 -6.79 -64.41 4.85
C ILE A 132 -6.35 -64.39 3.38
N VAL A 133 -5.74 -63.29 2.92
CA VAL A 133 -5.19 -63.20 1.55
C VAL A 133 -3.98 -64.13 1.36
N ALA A 134 -3.20 -64.38 2.41
CA ALA A 134 -2.09 -65.34 2.38
C ALA A 134 -2.58 -66.79 2.18
N ASP A 135 -3.85 -67.09 2.50
CA ASP A 135 -4.49 -68.35 2.13
C ASP A 135 -4.94 -68.33 0.66
N PHE A 136 -3.95 -68.52 -0.21
CA PHE A 136 -4.00 -68.42 -1.67
C PHE A 136 -5.05 -69.30 -2.36
N TYR A 137 -5.60 -70.31 -1.66
CA TYR A 137 -6.60 -71.24 -2.21
C TYR A 137 -8.05 -70.91 -1.83
N SER A 138 -8.30 -69.78 -1.15
CA SER A 138 -9.65 -69.38 -0.75
C SER A 138 -10.49 -68.90 -1.94
N THR A 139 -11.78 -69.25 -1.95
CA THR A 139 -12.73 -68.98 -3.05
C THR A 139 -13.14 -67.50 -3.20
N GLY A 140 -12.48 -66.57 -2.52
CA GLY A 140 -12.78 -65.13 -2.48
C GLY A 140 -11.57 -64.21 -2.57
N PHE A 141 -10.41 -64.70 -3.03
CA PHE A 141 -9.13 -63.97 -3.02
C PHE A 141 -9.21 -62.51 -3.51
N LYS A 142 -9.95 -62.24 -4.60
CA LYS A 142 -10.06 -60.90 -5.18
C LYS A 142 -10.75 -59.88 -4.25
N GLU A 143 -11.80 -60.30 -3.55
CA GLU A 143 -12.54 -59.45 -2.62
C GLU A 143 -11.68 -59.16 -1.40
N THR A 144 -11.08 -60.19 -0.81
CA THR A 144 -10.17 -60.06 0.34
C THR A 144 -8.91 -59.24 -0.01
N PHE A 145 -8.36 -59.40 -1.21
CA PHE A 145 -7.22 -58.60 -1.69
C PHE A 145 -7.60 -57.11 -1.83
N THR A 146 -8.83 -56.83 -2.29
CA THR A 146 -9.34 -55.46 -2.38
C THR A 146 -9.56 -54.84 -0.99
N GLU A 147 -10.04 -55.61 -0.02
CA GLU A 147 -10.14 -55.17 1.39
C GLU A 147 -8.76 -54.92 2.00
N TRP A 148 -7.77 -55.78 1.70
CA TRP A 148 -6.40 -55.56 2.14
C TRP A 148 -5.83 -54.26 1.59
N LEU A 149 -6.00 -53.98 0.29
CA LEU A 149 -5.58 -52.72 -0.32
C LEU A 149 -6.20 -51.49 0.36
N LYS A 150 -7.50 -51.56 0.71
CA LYS A 150 -8.21 -50.49 1.44
C LYS A 150 -7.69 -50.30 2.87
N SER A 151 -7.07 -51.31 3.46
CA SER A 151 -6.52 -51.24 4.82
C SER A 151 -5.12 -50.62 4.91
N ILE A 152 -4.36 -50.60 3.81
CA ILE A 152 -2.96 -50.12 3.75
C ILE A 152 -2.80 -48.68 4.28
N PRO A 153 -3.67 -47.71 3.96
CA PRO A 153 -3.55 -46.35 4.49
C PRO A 153 -3.58 -46.28 6.02
N THR A 154 -4.25 -47.24 6.67
CA THR A 154 -4.42 -47.29 8.12
C THR A 154 -3.28 -48.05 8.81
N TYR A 155 -2.68 -49.03 8.14
CA TYR A 155 -1.62 -49.89 8.70
C TYR A 155 -0.40 -50.02 7.76
N PRO A 156 0.34 -48.94 7.48
CA PRO A 156 1.50 -48.98 6.60
C PRO A 156 2.70 -49.70 7.27
N LYS A 157 3.50 -50.44 6.49
CA LYS A 157 4.78 -51.02 6.92
C LYS A 157 5.92 -50.63 5.99
N PRO A 158 7.19 -50.61 6.46
CA PRO A 158 8.32 -50.35 5.58
C PRO A 158 8.51 -51.54 4.63
N VAL A 159 8.46 -51.26 3.32
CA VAL A 159 8.55 -52.29 2.26
C VAL A 159 9.80 -52.14 1.38
N GLU A 160 10.41 -50.95 1.39
CA GLU A 160 11.72 -50.67 0.76
C GLU A 160 12.56 -49.81 1.72
N MET A 161 13.87 -50.08 1.81
CA MET A 161 14.85 -49.31 2.59
C MET A 161 16.07 -49.02 1.72
N PHE A 162 16.50 -47.76 1.68
CA PHE A 162 17.73 -47.31 1.06
C PHE A 162 18.78 -47.08 2.15
N MET A 163 20.03 -47.50 1.92
CA MET A 163 21.09 -47.40 2.92
C MET A 163 22.20 -46.45 2.45
N GLY A 164 22.71 -45.61 3.37
CA GLY A 164 23.91 -44.80 3.20
C GLY A 164 25.12 -45.45 3.88
N THR A 165 26.34 -45.04 3.52
CA THR A 165 27.57 -45.59 4.11
C THR A 165 28.00 -44.78 5.34
N MET A 166 28.57 -45.44 6.34
CA MET A 166 29.11 -44.75 7.53
C MET A 166 30.25 -43.78 7.17
N SER A 167 30.94 -44.01 6.05
CA SER A 167 31.94 -43.06 5.50
C SER A 167 31.33 -41.74 5.05
N GLU A 168 30.13 -41.75 4.50
CA GLU A 168 29.39 -40.52 4.15
C GLU A 168 28.95 -39.78 5.42
N LEU A 169 28.55 -40.50 6.47
CA LEU A 169 28.15 -39.90 7.75
C LEU A 169 29.34 -39.26 8.50
N LEU A 170 30.51 -39.91 8.47
CA LEU A 170 31.69 -39.47 9.21
C LEU A 170 32.60 -38.53 8.39
N ASP A 171 32.32 -38.31 7.10
CA ASP A 171 33.18 -37.61 6.14
C ASP A 171 34.63 -38.15 6.14
N MET A 172 34.75 -39.49 6.07
CA MET A 172 36.03 -40.20 6.17
C MET A 172 36.29 -41.10 4.97
N ASN A 173 37.55 -41.13 4.53
CA ASN A 173 37.99 -42.11 3.54
C ASN A 173 38.15 -43.50 4.19
N TYR A 174 37.15 -44.37 3.99
CA TYR A 174 37.11 -45.70 4.60
C TYR A 174 38.30 -46.60 4.22
N LYS A 175 38.94 -46.37 3.06
CA LYS A 175 40.05 -47.19 2.57
C LYS A 175 41.32 -47.06 3.42
N LEU A 176 41.44 -46.01 4.24
CA LEU A 176 42.56 -45.85 5.18
C LEU A 176 42.36 -46.66 6.48
N LEU A 177 41.11 -46.99 6.84
CA LEU A 177 40.76 -47.64 8.10
C LEU A 177 40.97 -49.16 8.10
N PHE A 178 40.85 -49.81 6.94
CA PHE A 178 41.04 -51.26 6.79
C PHE A 178 42.10 -51.53 5.73
N PRO A 179 43.29 -52.07 6.10
CA PRO A 179 44.31 -52.41 5.12
C PRO A 179 43.90 -53.72 4.44
N PHE A 180 42.98 -53.64 3.49
CA PHE A 180 42.91 -54.65 2.45
C PHE A 180 43.68 -54.11 1.26
N GLU A 181 44.65 -54.89 0.78
CA GLU A 181 45.52 -54.58 -0.35
C GLU A 181 44.71 -54.22 -1.59
N ILE A 182 44.38 -52.95 -1.76
CA ILE A 182 43.85 -52.39 -2.99
C ILE A 182 44.79 -51.24 -3.34
N GLY A 183 45.83 -51.56 -4.12
CA GLY A 183 46.91 -50.65 -4.50
C GLY A 183 46.52 -49.50 -5.45
N ASP A 184 45.24 -49.13 -5.55
CA ASP A 184 44.72 -48.18 -6.56
C ASP A 184 43.77 -47.13 -5.96
N ALA A 185 44.20 -46.39 -4.94
CA ALA A 185 43.50 -45.17 -4.54
C ALA A 185 44.50 -44.09 -4.09
N ALA A 186 44.95 -43.30 -5.06
CA ALA A 186 45.80 -42.14 -4.88
C ALA A 186 45.19 -41.11 -3.89
N ASP A 187 45.90 -40.89 -2.78
CA ASP A 187 46.11 -39.73 -1.90
C ASP A 187 45.15 -38.50 -1.84
N GLY A 188 43.97 -38.47 -2.45
CA GLY A 188 42.94 -37.44 -2.25
C GLY A 188 43.43 -35.98 -2.23
N CYS A 189 42.81 -35.17 -1.34
CA CYS A 189 43.11 -33.74 -1.19
C CYS A 189 44.39 -33.39 -0.43
N PHE A 190 45.13 -34.41 0.03
CA PHE A 190 46.40 -34.24 0.71
C PHE A 190 47.55 -34.87 -0.07
N SER A 191 47.31 -35.28 -1.32
CA SER A 191 48.36 -35.77 -2.22
C SER A 191 49.33 -34.66 -2.60
N GLU A 192 50.60 -35.01 -2.74
CA GLU A 192 51.61 -34.08 -3.28
C GLU A 192 51.36 -33.75 -4.77
N ASN A 193 50.49 -34.51 -5.45
CA ASN A 193 50.25 -34.45 -6.90
C ASN A 193 48.86 -33.87 -7.28
N LEU A 194 48.37 -32.87 -6.56
CA LEU A 194 47.13 -32.17 -6.89
C LEU A 194 47.24 -31.37 -8.21
N ARG A 195 46.24 -31.50 -9.06
CA ARG A 195 46.12 -30.72 -10.31
C ARG A 195 45.45 -29.38 -10.01
N THR A 196 45.79 -28.34 -10.76
CA THR A 196 45.23 -27.00 -10.59
C THR A 196 44.45 -26.63 -11.85
N GLU A 197 43.22 -26.19 -11.68
CA GLU A 197 42.35 -25.80 -12.79
C GLU A 197 42.74 -24.40 -13.32
N GLU A 198 43.01 -24.29 -14.63
CA GLU A 198 43.29 -23.02 -15.29
C GLU A 198 42.04 -22.13 -15.29
N GLY A 199 42.20 -20.90 -14.79
CA GLY A 199 41.14 -19.89 -14.66
C GLY A 199 40.69 -19.65 -13.21
N THR A 200 40.47 -20.72 -12.42
CA THR A 200 39.97 -20.60 -11.03
C THR A 200 41.06 -20.77 -9.98
N GLY A 201 42.20 -21.39 -10.32
CA GLY A 201 43.30 -21.68 -9.40
C GLY A 201 42.98 -22.74 -8.35
N ARG A 202 41.85 -23.44 -8.46
CA ARG A 202 41.42 -24.46 -7.50
C ARG A 202 42.19 -25.77 -7.71
N LYS A 203 42.62 -26.37 -6.60
CA LYS A 203 43.30 -27.67 -6.60
C LYS A 203 42.27 -28.81 -6.60
N TYR A 204 42.52 -29.86 -7.38
CA TYR A 204 41.63 -31.00 -7.52
C TYR A 204 42.41 -32.29 -7.80
N TYR A 205 41.77 -33.43 -7.57
CA TYR A 205 42.22 -34.76 -7.99
C TYR A 205 41.13 -35.47 -8.81
N GLU A 206 41.51 -36.47 -9.60
CA GLU A 206 40.58 -37.21 -10.46
C GLU A 206 40.37 -38.63 -9.92
N VAL A 207 39.13 -39.09 -9.93
CA VAL A 207 38.74 -40.45 -9.50
C VAL A 207 37.99 -41.14 -10.63
N ALA A 208 38.36 -42.38 -10.95
CA ALA A 208 37.63 -43.18 -11.92
C ALA A 208 36.35 -43.74 -11.31
N THR A 209 35.20 -43.33 -11.86
CA THR A 209 33.86 -43.75 -11.45
C THR A 209 33.18 -44.50 -12.59
N LEU A 210 32.57 -45.65 -12.32
CA LEU A 210 31.84 -46.41 -13.36
C LEU A 210 30.46 -45.80 -13.56
N VAL A 211 30.20 -45.24 -14.75
CA VAL A 211 28.92 -44.66 -15.13
C VAL A 211 28.22 -45.61 -16.09
N ASN A 212 26.93 -45.86 -15.82
CA ASN A 212 26.11 -46.77 -16.62
C ASN A 212 25.63 -46.04 -17.88
N ASN A 213 25.97 -46.54 -19.06
CA ASN A 213 25.47 -45.96 -20.30
C ASN A 213 24.01 -46.40 -20.56
N THR A 214 23.37 -45.79 -21.55
CA THR A 214 21.96 -46.06 -21.93
C THR A 214 21.67 -47.50 -22.37
N GLN A 215 22.68 -48.38 -22.42
CA GLN A 215 22.55 -49.80 -22.75
C GLN A 215 22.83 -50.72 -21.55
N GLY A 216 22.99 -50.18 -20.33
CA GLY A 216 23.21 -50.99 -19.13
C GLY A 216 24.65 -51.49 -18.94
N VAL A 217 25.61 -50.95 -19.72
CA VAL A 217 27.03 -51.32 -19.62
C VAL A 217 27.78 -50.27 -18.81
N MET A 218 28.47 -50.72 -17.77
CA MET A 218 29.27 -49.88 -16.87
C MET A 218 30.58 -49.45 -17.56
N THR A 219 30.75 -48.16 -17.81
CA THR A 219 31.95 -47.57 -18.43
C THR A 219 32.70 -46.66 -17.44
N PRO A 220 34.03 -46.75 -17.30
CA PRO A 220 34.78 -45.87 -16.39
C PRO A 220 34.87 -44.44 -16.94
N VAL A 221 34.48 -43.46 -16.12
CA VAL A 221 34.56 -42.02 -16.38
C VAL A 221 35.37 -41.37 -15.26
N ASN A 222 36.29 -40.48 -15.59
CA ASN A 222 37.07 -39.76 -14.59
C ASN A 222 36.30 -38.53 -14.09
N GLU A 223 35.96 -38.54 -12.81
CA GLU A 223 35.28 -37.47 -12.10
C GLU A 223 36.30 -36.58 -11.39
N LYS A 224 36.19 -35.25 -11.53
CA LYS A 224 37.06 -34.28 -10.83
C LYS A 224 36.51 -33.99 -9.43
N ARG A 225 37.36 -34.05 -8.41
CA ARG A 225 37.03 -33.69 -7.03
C ARG A 225 37.94 -32.57 -6.53
N TYR A 226 37.33 -31.42 -6.20
CA TYR A 226 38.04 -30.23 -5.76
C TYR A 226 38.38 -30.29 -4.28
N CYS A 227 39.50 -29.67 -3.91
CA CYS A 227 40.08 -29.72 -2.58
C CYS A 227 40.04 -28.34 -1.93
N ASP A 228 39.03 -28.13 -1.09
CA ASP A 228 38.77 -26.83 -0.47
C ASP A 228 39.69 -26.52 0.72
N VAL A 229 40.36 -27.54 1.28
CA VAL A 229 41.29 -27.39 2.41
C VAL A 229 42.68 -27.87 2.01
N THR A 230 43.66 -26.96 2.00
CA THR A 230 44.97 -27.18 1.38
C THR A 230 46.07 -27.60 2.36
N SER A 231 45.77 -27.76 3.66
CA SER A 231 46.73 -28.17 4.70
C SER A 231 46.05 -28.88 5.86
N VAL A 232 46.77 -29.80 6.50
CA VAL A 232 46.31 -30.56 7.67
C VAL A 232 45.93 -29.65 8.85
N ASP A 233 46.65 -28.54 9.07
CA ASP A 233 46.36 -27.60 10.17
C ASP A 233 45.03 -26.85 9.96
N LYS A 234 44.76 -26.37 8.74
CA LYS A 234 43.46 -25.79 8.37
C LYS A 234 42.31 -26.79 8.43
N PHE A 235 42.59 -28.08 8.20
CA PHE A 235 41.60 -29.13 8.41
C PHE A 235 41.34 -29.35 9.90
N GLY A 236 42.39 -29.32 10.73
CA GLY A 236 42.28 -29.32 12.19
C GLY A 236 41.44 -28.16 12.72
N GLU A 237 41.72 -26.92 12.29
CA GLU A 237 40.94 -25.74 12.67
C GLU A 237 39.47 -25.85 12.20
N ALA A 238 39.22 -26.34 10.99
CA ALA A 238 37.86 -26.56 10.49
C ALA A 238 37.11 -27.64 11.31
N MET A 239 37.81 -28.69 11.72
CA MET A 239 37.26 -29.75 12.57
C MET A 239 37.02 -29.30 14.01
N ASP A 240 37.88 -28.45 14.57
CA ASP A 240 37.70 -27.87 15.89
C ASP A 240 36.54 -26.88 15.92
N GLN A 241 36.38 -26.04 14.89
CA GLN A 241 35.21 -25.17 14.73
C GLN A 241 33.91 -25.97 14.61
N LYS A 242 33.94 -27.09 13.85
CA LYS A 242 32.78 -27.99 13.71
C LYS A 242 32.47 -28.73 15.02
N ARG A 243 33.50 -29.14 15.78
CA ARG A 243 33.31 -29.74 17.12
C ARG A 243 32.73 -28.72 18.11
N LEU A 244 33.19 -27.47 18.09
CA LEU A 244 32.66 -26.40 18.95
C LEU A 244 31.19 -26.10 18.63
N ALA A 245 30.82 -26.13 17.34
CA ALA A 245 29.44 -25.99 16.89
C ALA A 245 28.56 -27.17 17.37
N LEU A 246 29.07 -28.41 17.30
CA LEU A 246 28.37 -29.59 17.81
C LEU A 246 28.27 -29.62 19.34
N GLU A 247 29.29 -29.18 20.07
CA GLU A 247 29.23 -29.05 21.53
C GLU A 247 28.16 -28.05 21.95
N ARG A 248 28.04 -26.92 21.24
CA ARG A 248 26.95 -25.95 21.46
C ARG A 248 25.58 -26.55 21.13
N ALA A 249 25.45 -27.26 20.00
CA ALA A 249 24.22 -27.95 19.63
C ALA A 249 23.80 -29.01 20.67
N ILE A 250 24.76 -29.67 21.32
CA ILE A 250 24.51 -30.65 22.40
C ILE A 250 24.06 -29.97 23.69
N VAL A 251 24.66 -28.82 24.07
CA VAL A 251 24.23 -28.06 25.26
C VAL A 251 22.79 -27.59 25.10
N VAL A 252 22.44 -27.05 23.92
CA VAL A 252 21.07 -26.64 23.57
C VAL A 252 20.11 -27.84 23.59
N TYR A 253 20.52 -28.98 23.01
CA TYR A 253 19.75 -30.23 23.04
C TYR A 253 19.50 -30.77 24.47
N MET A 254 20.48 -30.63 25.36
CA MET A 254 20.39 -31.09 26.76
C MET A 254 19.51 -30.19 27.64
N GLU A 255 19.42 -28.90 27.34
CA GLU A 255 18.57 -27.94 28.07
C GLU A 255 17.14 -27.88 27.52
N GLU A 256 16.94 -28.05 26.21
CA GLU A 256 15.65 -27.76 25.55
C GLU A 256 14.98 -28.97 24.87
N GLY A 257 15.66 -30.12 24.76
CA GLY A 257 15.12 -31.32 24.12
C GLY A 257 15.25 -31.34 22.58
N PRO A 258 14.62 -32.30 21.89
CA PRO A 258 14.84 -32.56 20.46
C PRO A 258 14.47 -31.39 19.53
N VAL A 259 15.43 -30.95 18.72
CA VAL A 259 15.28 -29.88 17.72
C VAL A 259 14.76 -30.46 16.39
N PRO A 260 13.79 -29.83 15.69
CA PRO A 260 13.26 -30.34 14.41
C PRO A 260 14.12 -29.99 13.17
N THR A 261 13.98 -30.83 12.15
CA THR A 261 14.77 -30.97 10.91
C THR A 261 14.54 -29.88 9.85
N THR A 262 15.14 -28.70 10.00
CA THR A 262 14.87 -27.56 9.10
C THR A 262 16.09 -26.93 8.42
N ASP A 263 17.24 -27.59 8.42
CA ASP A 263 18.41 -27.10 7.68
C ASP A 263 18.26 -27.41 6.18
N PHE A 264 18.17 -26.37 5.35
CA PHE A 264 18.12 -26.56 3.90
C PHE A 264 18.69 -25.36 3.15
N ARG A 265 19.16 -25.64 1.93
CA ARG A 265 19.63 -24.64 0.98
C ARG A 265 18.59 -24.36 -0.10
N LEU A 266 18.42 -23.09 -0.43
CA LEU A 266 17.64 -22.61 -1.56
C LEU A 266 18.60 -22.09 -2.63
N GLU A 267 18.46 -22.59 -3.85
CA GLU A 267 19.28 -22.09 -4.95
C GLU A 267 18.82 -20.71 -5.41
N GLY A 268 19.77 -19.86 -5.77
CA GLY A 268 19.52 -18.55 -6.35
C GLY A 268 18.78 -18.65 -7.68
N GLY A 269 17.92 -17.68 -7.94
CA GLY A 269 17.24 -17.55 -9.23
C GLY A 269 18.16 -16.99 -10.33
N LYS A 270 17.62 -16.90 -11.55
CA LYS A 270 18.34 -16.25 -12.66
C LYS A 270 18.36 -14.73 -12.47
N PRO A 271 19.38 -14.00 -12.93
CA PRO A 271 19.41 -12.54 -12.83
C PRO A 271 18.09 -11.86 -13.29
N GLY A 272 17.55 -10.99 -12.43
CA GLY A 272 16.28 -10.29 -12.55
C GLY A 272 15.02 -11.16 -12.48
N CYS A 273 15.09 -12.32 -11.85
CA CYS A 273 13.92 -13.15 -11.56
C CYS A 273 12.91 -12.45 -10.63
N THR A 274 13.38 -11.58 -9.72
CA THR A 274 12.53 -10.89 -8.74
C THR A 274 11.56 -9.91 -9.41
N SER A 275 11.98 -9.29 -10.52
CA SER A 275 11.20 -8.36 -11.34
C SER A 275 10.39 -9.05 -12.45
N GLN A 276 10.93 -10.13 -13.05
CA GLN A 276 10.31 -10.84 -14.18
C GLN A 276 8.99 -11.51 -13.79
N ALA A 277 8.89 -12.03 -12.56
CA ALA A 277 7.68 -12.70 -12.04
C ALA A 277 6.44 -11.79 -12.04
N LEU A 278 6.64 -10.47 -12.01
CA LEU A 278 5.57 -9.47 -11.93
C LEU A 278 4.88 -9.22 -13.27
N LYS A 279 5.62 -9.33 -14.39
CA LYS A 279 5.09 -9.18 -15.77
C LYS A 279 4.21 -10.36 -16.18
N VAL A 280 4.48 -11.57 -15.67
CA VAL A 280 3.78 -12.81 -16.06
C VAL A 280 2.41 -12.96 -15.39
N LYS A 281 2.14 -12.23 -14.29
CA LYS A 281 0.96 -12.44 -13.44
C LYS A 281 0.04 -11.22 -13.30
N GLY A 282 0.18 -10.20 -14.15
CA GLY A 282 -0.79 -9.10 -14.25
C GLY A 282 -0.68 -8.02 -13.16
N GLY A 283 0.52 -7.76 -12.62
CA GLY A 283 0.75 -6.63 -11.72
C GLY A 283 0.43 -5.30 -12.42
N THR A 284 -0.64 -4.64 -12.00
CA THR A 284 -1.05 -3.31 -12.48
C THR A 284 -0.57 -2.27 -11.48
N SER A 285 0.12 -1.22 -11.94
CA SER A 285 0.67 -0.07 -11.18
C SER A 285 1.94 -0.31 -10.35
N GLY A 286 3.10 -0.20 -11.01
CA GLY A 286 4.42 -0.03 -10.42
C GLY A 286 5.47 0.24 -11.50
N ALA A 287 6.31 1.27 -11.37
CA ALA A 287 7.36 1.56 -12.35
C ALA A 287 8.54 0.60 -12.12
N THR A 288 8.61 -0.48 -12.90
CA THR A 288 9.64 -1.52 -12.72
C THR A 288 10.92 -1.30 -13.55
N PHE A 289 11.05 -0.16 -14.25
CA PHE A 289 12.17 0.13 -15.17
C PHE A 289 12.46 1.63 -15.28
N PRO A 290 13.71 2.04 -15.59
CA PRO A 290 14.13 3.45 -15.68
C PRO A 290 13.57 4.17 -16.90
N THR A 291 13.32 5.47 -16.81
CA THR A 291 13.02 6.35 -17.96
C THR A 291 14.27 6.60 -18.80
N TRP A 292 14.11 7.11 -20.02
CA TRP A 292 15.27 7.42 -20.85
C TRP A 292 16.16 8.51 -20.23
N LEU A 293 15.53 9.53 -19.61
CA LEU A 293 16.25 10.61 -18.92
C LEU A 293 17.06 10.10 -17.72
N GLU A 294 16.57 9.09 -17.03
CA GLU A 294 17.29 8.41 -15.95
C GLU A 294 18.50 7.65 -16.49
N LEU A 295 18.34 6.83 -17.53
CA LEU A 295 19.46 6.06 -18.09
C LEU A 295 20.66 6.93 -18.53
N ILE A 296 20.42 8.19 -18.89
CA ILE A 296 21.45 9.14 -19.34
C ILE A 296 21.92 10.13 -18.26
N ASN A 297 21.46 10.01 -17.01
CA ASN A 297 21.77 10.96 -15.93
C ASN A 297 23.19 10.80 -15.35
N GLY A 298 23.91 9.73 -15.71
CA GLY A 298 25.25 9.43 -15.21
C GLY A 298 25.29 8.51 -13.98
N GLU A 299 24.15 8.01 -13.52
CA GLU A 299 24.05 6.96 -12.51
C GLU A 299 24.19 5.56 -13.13
N THR A 300 24.30 4.57 -12.26
CA THR A 300 24.46 3.16 -12.65
C THR A 300 23.10 2.47 -12.72
N TYR A 301 22.83 1.80 -13.83
CA TYR A 301 21.63 0.99 -14.04
C TYR A 301 21.98 -0.44 -14.41
N LYS A 302 21.08 -1.37 -14.14
CA LYS A 302 21.22 -2.79 -14.48
C LYS A 302 20.59 -3.06 -15.84
N VAL A 303 21.26 -3.82 -16.68
CA VAL A 303 20.73 -4.35 -17.94
C VAL A 303 20.79 -5.86 -17.88
N ILE A 304 19.67 -6.51 -18.17
CA ILE A 304 19.57 -7.97 -18.16
C ILE A 304 19.31 -8.45 -19.59
N PHE A 305 20.21 -9.29 -20.08
CA PHE A 305 20.20 -9.83 -21.43
C PHE A 305 19.31 -11.07 -21.55
N ASP A 306 18.10 -10.92 -22.10
CA ASP A 306 17.13 -11.99 -22.32
C ASP A 306 17.32 -12.67 -23.69
N LEU A 307 18.54 -13.07 -24.00
CA LEU A 307 18.89 -13.52 -25.34
C LEU A 307 18.45 -14.98 -25.60
N PRO A 308 17.93 -15.29 -26.81
CA PRO A 308 17.75 -16.67 -27.27
C PRO A 308 19.04 -17.49 -27.18
N GLU A 309 20.18 -16.91 -27.58
CA GLU A 309 21.53 -17.49 -27.60
C GLU A 309 22.57 -16.44 -27.17
N GLY A 310 23.74 -16.84 -26.64
CA GLY A 310 24.80 -15.89 -26.30
C GLY A 310 25.41 -15.21 -27.54
N ILE A 311 25.81 -13.95 -27.42
CA ILE A 311 26.46 -13.17 -28.49
C ILE A 311 27.99 -13.21 -28.34
N SER A 312 28.49 -13.10 -27.12
CA SER A 312 29.93 -13.15 -26.80
C SER A 312 30.16 -13.73 -25.40
N TYR A 313 31.42 -13.83 -24.96
CA TYR A 313 31.76 -14.19 -23.58
C TYR A 313 31.17 -13.21 -22.55
N ASP A 314 31.13 -11.92 -22.88
CA ASP A 314 30.61 -10.85 -22.01
C ASP A 314 29.08 -10.70 -22.11
N ILE A 315 28.46 -11.19 -23.19
CA ILE A 315 27.02 -11.12 -23.43
C ILE A 315 26.46 -12.52 -23.67
N THR A 316 26.17 -13.24 -22.58
CA THR A 316 25.54 -14.56 -22.64
C THR A 316 24.04 -14.49 -22.29
N LYS A 317 23.36 -15.63 -22.42
CA LYS A 317 21.93 -15.74 -22.14
C LYS A 317 21.62 -15.56 -20.65
N ASN A 318 20.75 -14.62 -20.31
CA ASN A 318 20.38 -14.21 -18.93
C ASN A 318 21.55 -13.63 -18.12
N THR A 319 22.49 -12.94 -18.77
CA THR A 319 23.58 -12.23 -18.07
C THR A 319 23.13 -10.83 -17.66
N GLU A 320 23.62 -10.37 -16.53
CA GLU A 320 23.48 -8.98 -16.09
C GLU A 320 24.73 -8.16 -16.39
N ALA A 321 24.52 -6.89 -16.73
CA ALA A 321 25.58 -5.90 -16.90
C ALA A 321 25.14 -4.57 -16.28
N LEU A 322 26.10 -3.81 -15.78
CA LEU A 322 25.90 -2.47 -15.26
C LEU A 322 26.26 -1.45 -16.33
N ILE A 323 25.37 -0.48 -16.57
CA ILE A 323 25.56 0.60 -17.54
C ILE A 323 25.66 1.95 -16.85
N VAL A 324 26.55 2.81 -17.36
CA VAL A 324 26.68 4.21 -16.97
C VAL A 324 26.89 5.07 -18.22
N PHE A 325 26.09 6.12 -18.39
CA PHE A 325 26.28 7.08 -19.49
C PHE A 325 27.16 8.25 -19.05
N SER A 326 28.29 8.47 -19.73
CA SER A 326 29.16 9.61 -19.43
C SER A 326 29.97 10.04 -20.64
N ARG A 327 30.12 11.36 -20.82
CA ARG A 327 30.88 11.97 -21.94
C ARG A 327 30.44 11.45 -23.32
N ASN A 328 29.12 11.34 -23.54
CA ASN A 328 28.51 10.83 -24.77
C ASN A 328 28.94 9.39 -25.14
N ARG A 329 29.17 8.55 -24.14
CA ARG A 329 29.52 7.13 -24.27
C ARG A 329 28.83 6.30 -23.19
N TRP A 330 28.56 5.04 -23.52
CA TRP A 330 28.03 4.04 -22.61
C TRP A 330 29.15 3.18 -22.07
N ASN A 331 29.40 3.26 -20.77
CA ASN A 331 30.28 2.32 -20.08
C ASN A 331 29.45 1.11 -19.65
N CYS A 332 29.90 -0.10 -20.02
CA CYS A 332 29.25 -1.33 -19.60
C CYS A 332 30.27 -2.26 -18.94
N HIS A 333 29.90 -2.85 -17.80
CA HIS A 333 30.77 -3.78 -17.07
C HIS A 333 29.97 -4.85 -16.32
N ALA A 334 30.60 -5.97 -16.00
CA ALA A 334 29.98 -7.03 -15.23
C ALA A 334 29.90 -6.64 -13.73
N PRO A 335 28.91 -7.14 -12.98
CA PRO A 335 28.83 -6.92 -11.53
C PRO A 335 30.08 -7.42 -10.80
N GLY A 336 30.53 -6.66 -9.79
CA GLY A 336 31.77 -6.95 -9.04
C GLY A 336 33.08 -6.58 -9.74
N THR A 337 33.05 -6.04 -10.96
CA THR A 337 34.24 -5.55 -11.67
C THR A 337 34.40 -4.03 -11.56
N GLU A 338 35.63 -3.53 -11.51
CA GLU A 338 35.91 -2.08 -11.48
C GLU A 338 35.54 -1.40 -12.80
N LEU A 339 34.97 -0.19 -12.70
CA LEU A 339 34.53 0.58 -13.86
C LEU A 339 35.75 1.13 -14.63
N HIS A 340 36.03 0.54 -15.79
CA HIS A 340 37.13 0.98 -16.66
C HIS A 340 36.65 1.79 -17.87
N MET A 341 37.29 2.94 -18.12
CA MET A 341 36.96 3.83 -19.25
C MET A 341 37.19 3.21 -20.64
N TYR A 342 37.96 2.12 -20.73
CA TYR A 342 38.20 1.38 -21.97
C TYR A 342 36.96 0.59 -22.45
N ASN A 343 36.02 0.28 -21.55
CA ASN A 343 34.77 -0.42 -21.86
C ASN A 343 33.63 0.55 -22.24
N SER A 344 33.98 1.76 -22.71
CA SER A 344 33.02 2.80 -23.10
C SER A 344 32.79 2.84 -24.61
N PHE A 345 31.54 2.64 -25.05
CA PHE A 345 31.17 2.56 -26.47
C PHE A 345 30.26 3.72 -26.90
N LYS A 346 30.31 4.07 -28.19
CA LYS A 346 29.45 5.08 -28.84
C LYS A 346 29.09 4.72 -30.30
N ASN A 347 29.21 3.46 -30.66
CA ASN A 347 28.89 2.98 -32.01
C ASN A 347 27.37 3.03 -32.29
N GLY A 348 27.00 3.05 -33.57
CA GLY A 348 25.58 3.03 -33.98
C GLY A 348 24.76 4.28 -33.64
N GLY A 349 25.41 5.39 -33.28
CA GLY A 349 24.75 6.61 -32.83
C GLY A 349 24.37 6.62 -31.35
N SER A 350 24.76 5.61 -30.57
CA SER A 350 24.44 5.51 -29.13
C SER A 350 24.99 6.63 -28.25
N GLY A 351 25.94 7.43 -28.75
CA GLY A 351 26.39 8.64 -28.05
C GLY A 351 25.44 9.84 -28.19
N ASP A 352 24.46 9.79 -29.10
CA ASP A 352 23.43 10.81 -29.26
C ASP A 352 22.20 10.45 -28.41
N THR A 353 21.92 11.28 -27.42
CA THR A 353 20.81 11.07 -26.47
C THR A 353 19.43 11.17 -27.14
N ASN A 354 19.31 11.78 -28.33
CA ASN A 354 18.04 11.84 -29.06
C ASN A 354 17.68 10.50 -29.72
N SER A 355 18.68 9.65 -29.96
CA SER A 355 18.49 8.38 -30.66
C SER A 355 17.90 7.27 -29.78
N LYS A 356 17.85 7.47 -28.45
CA LYS A 356 17.43 6.47 -27.46
C LYS A 356 18.19 5.14 -27.56
N LYS A 357 19.47 5.18 -27.94
CA LYS A 357 20.31 3.99 -28.14
C LYS A 357 21.34 3.81 -27.04
N VAL A 358 21.47 2.57 -26.57
CA VAL A 358 22.50 2.13 -25.63
C VAL A 358 23.49 1.24 -26.37
N SER A 359 24.78 1.36 -26.05
CA SER A 359 25.80 0.41 -26.50
C SER A 359 26.49 -0.24 -25.32
N CYS A 360 26.14 -1.48 -25.00
CA CYS A 360 26.77 -2.25 -23.93
C CYS A 360 27.73 -3.27 -24.53
N PHE A 361 29.00 -3.24 -24.11
CA PHE A 361 30.10 -4.04 -24.70
C PHE A 361 30.19 -3.96 -26.24
N GLY A 362 29.72 -2.86 -26.84
CA GLY A 362 29.66 -2.67 -28.29
C GLY A 362 28.38 -3.18 -28.96
N PHE A 363 27.48 -3.84 -28.23
CA PHE A 363 26.20 -4.29 -28.75
C PHE A 363 25.18 -3.14 -28.65
N VAL A 364 24.74 -2.65 -29.81
CA VAL A 364 23.84 -1.49 -29.94
C VAL A 364 22.40 -1.96 -29.88
N MET A 365 21.61 -1.28 -29.07
CA MET A 365 20.20 -1.58 -28.87
C MET A 365 19.42 -0.28 -28.63
N THR A 366 18.18 -0.22 -29.11
CA THR A 366 17.28 0.92 -28.93
C THR A 366 16.36 0.69 -27.74
N TYR A 367 16.24 1.68 -26.85
CA TYR A 367 15.42 1.62 -25.65
C TYR A 367 13.96 1.96 -25.93
N LEU A 368 13.05 1.08 -25.51
CA LEU A 368 11.61 1.27 -25.56
C LEU A 368 11.10 1.70 -24.18
N GLU A 369 10.79 2.99 -24.06
CA GLU A 369 10.41 3.63 -22.80
C GLU A 369 9.04 3.16 -22.28
N GLU A 370 8.18 2.67 -23.16
CA GLU A 370 6.85 2.12 -22.82
C GLU A 370 6.92 0.75 -22.13
N SER A 371 7.98 -0.02 -22.33
CA SER A 371 8.11 -1.40 -21.81
C SER A 371 9.35 -1.64 -20.94
N GLY A 372 10.29 -0.70 -20.94
CA GLY A 372 11.60 -0.82 -20.29
C GLY A 372 12.53 -1.83 -20.96
N THR A 373 12.28 -2.17 -22.23
CA THR A 373 13.03 -3.20 -22.96
C THR A 373 13.89 -2.61 -24.05
N PHE A 374 14.87 -3.38 -24.48
CA PHE A 374 15.76 -3.05 -25.57
C PHE A 374 15.44 -3.89 -26.80
N VAL A 375 15.26 -3.22 -27.94
CA VAL A 375 15.04 -3.84 -29.25
C VAL A 375 16.21 -3.54 -30.17
N VAL A 376 16.60 -4.48 -31.02
CA VAL A 376 17.65 -4.25 -32.02
C VAL A 376 17.02 -3.89 -33.35
N THR A 377 17.09 -2.63 -33.75
CA THR A 377 16.61 -2.19 -35.07
C THR A 377 17.60 -2.61 -36.18
N PRO A 378 17.20 -2.61 -37.47
CA PRO A 378 18.14 -2.95 -38.55
C PRO A 378 19.43 -2.10 -38.55
N PRO A 379 19.39 -0.76 -38.29
CA PRO A 379 20.61 0.03 -38.12
C PRO A 379 21.45 -0.37 -36.89
N ASP A 380 20.82 -0.82 -35.81
CA ASP A 380 21.53 -1.26 -34.61
C ASP A 380 22.24 -2.60 -34.84
N HIS A 381 21.60 -3.51 -35.59
CA HIS A 381 22.20 -4.77 -36.01
C HIS A 381 23.43 -4.53 -36.88
N GLU A 382 23.34 -3.62 -37.86
CA GLU A 382 24.48 -3.26 -38.71
C GLU A 382 25.64 -2.66 -37.88
N ALA A 383 25.33 -1.75 -36.95
CA ALA A 383 26.31 -1.14 -36.07
C ALA A 383 26.98 -2.13 -35.11
N SER A 384 26.22 -3.12 -34.63
CA SER A 384 26.69 -4.19 -33.76
C SER A 384 27.52 -5.22 -34.52
N SER A 385 27.15 -5.53 -35.78
CA SER A 385 27.85 -6.49 -36.63
C SER A 385 29.28 -6.08 -36.98
N ARG A 386 29.62 -4.79 -36.86
CA ARG A 386 30.99 -4.29 -37.02
C ARG A 386 31.92 -4.73 -35.89
N ILE A 387 31.37 -5.03 -34.73
CA ILE A 387 32.08 -5.52 -33.55
C ILE A 387 31.93 -7.05 -33.45
N PHE A 388 30.70 -7.55 -33.61
CA PHE A 388 30.37 -8.98 -33.58
C PHE A 388 30.16 -9.51 -35.00
N ARG A 389 31.24 -10.04 -35.61
CA ARG A 389 31.23 -10.48 -37.02
C ARG A 389 30.17 -11.54 -37.35
N ASP A 390 29.82 -12.38 -36.38
CA ASP A 390 28.88 -13.50 -36.53
C ASP A 390 27.53 -13.25 -35.85
N LEU A 391 27.06 -12.00 -35.74
CA LEU A 391 25.80 -11.68 -35.08
C LEU A 391 24.58 -12.19 -35.89
N PRO A 392 23.77 -13.13 -35.35
CA PRO A 392 22.59 -13.67 -36.03
C PRO A 392 21.60 -12.60 -36.49
N ARG A 393 21.03 -12.75 -37.69
CA ARG A 393 19.95 -11.87 -38.19
C ARG A 393 18.64 -12.02 -37.43
N SER A 394 18.48 -13.09 -36.65
CA SER A 394 17.33 -13.32 -35.76
C SER A 394 17.19 -12.26 -34.65
N TYR A 395 18.24 -11.48 -34.41
CA TYR A 395 18.20 -10.36 -33.47
C TYR A 395 17.47 -9.13 -34.01
N ILE A 396 17.29 -8.99 -35.33
CA ILE A 396 16.62 -7.83 -35.90
C ILE A 396 15.14 -7.82 -35.47
N ASN A 397 14.71 -6.68 -34.91
CA ASN A 397 13.38 -6.43 -34.35
C ASN A 397 12.98 -7.36 -33.20
N SER A 398 13.93 -8.02 -32.54
CA SER A 398 13.65 -8.79 -31.33
C SER A 398 14.03 -8.04 -30.06
N ASN A 399 13.32 -8.33 -28.97
CA ASN A 399 13.67 -7.84 -27.64
C ASN A 399 14.86 -8.65 -27.12
N VAL A 400 15.93 -7.95 -26.77
CA VAL A 400 17.22 -8.58 -26.43
C VAL A 400 17.65 -8.37 -24.99
N ALA A 401 17.12 -7.33 -24.34
CA ALA A 401 17.43 -7.02 -22.96
C ALA A 401 16.32 -6.18 -22.32
N ARG A 402 16.42 -5.98 -21.01
CA ARG A 402 15.59 -5.04 -20.24
C ARG A 402 16.46 -4.20 -19.30
N ALA A 403 16.02 -2.97 -19.04
CA ALA A 403 16.66 -2.10 -18.07
C ALA A 403 15.98 -2.23 -16.70
N GLU A 404 16.77 -2.24 -15.65
CA GLU A 404 16.34 -2.29 -14.26
C GLU A 404 17.17 -1.32 -13.42
N TYR A 405 16.61 -0.89 -12.29
CA TYR A 405 17.37 -0.19 -11.28
C TYR A 405 18.35 -1.17 -10.61
N VAL A 406 19.54 -0.70 -10.22
CA VAL A 406 20.49 -1.51 -9.42
C VAL A 406 19.86 -1.91 -8.08
N SER A 407 19.07 -1.01 -7.51
CA SER A 407 18.17 -1.27 -6.40
C SER A 407 16.88 -0.47 -6.64
N PRO A 408 15.77 -1.13 -6.97
CA PRO A 408 14.47 -0.46 -7.11
C PRO A 408 14.09 0.33 -5.86
N LEU A 409 14.52 -0.17 -4.70
CA LEU A 409 14.30 0.42 -3.39
C LEU A 409 15.08 1.72 -3.16
N GLU A 410 16.39 1.75 -3.43
CA GLU A 410 17.20 2.98 -3.33
C GLU A 410 16.76 4.04 -4.35
N HIS A 411 16.40 3.60 -5.57
CA HIS A 411 15.89 4.53 -6.59
C HIS A 411 14.59 5.19 -6.15
N ALA A 412 13.65 4.42 -5.58
CA ALA A 412 12.41 4.97 -5.08
C ALA A 412 12.62 5.91 -3.88
N LYS A 413 13.59 5.65 -3.00
CA LYS A 413 13.98 6.60 -1.93
C LYS A 413 14.48 7.92 -2.49
N ALA A 414 15.33 7.88 -3.52
CA ALA A 414 15.92 9.07 -4.13
C ALA A 414 14.89 9.99 -4.81
N LYS A 415 13.73 9.44 -5.24
CA LYS A 415 12.71 10.18 -6.01
C LYS A 415 11.46 10.57 -5.25
N GLY A 416 11.36 10.26 -3.95
CA GLY A 416 10.30 10.77 -3.06
C GLY A 416 8.86 10.37 -3.43
N ASN A 417 8.65 9.45 -4.37
CA ASN A 417 7.32 9.01 -4.81
C ASN A 417 6.82 7.81 -4.01
N ALA A 418 5.49 7.65 -3.96
CA ALA A 418 4.78 6.67 -3.14
C ALA A 418 5.32 5.24 -3.33
N LEU A 419 5.91 4.69 -2.26
CA LEU A 419 6.46 3.33 -2.13
C LEU A 419 5.52 2.22 -2.60
N ALA A 420 4.21 2.48 -2.70
CA ALA A 420 3.20 1.56 -3.22
C ALA A 420 3.43 1.12 -4.68
N SER A 421 4.29 1.81 -5.44
CA SER A 421 4.70 1.41 -6.80
C SER A 421 5.86 0.42 -6.84
N ILE A 422 6.52 0.14 -5.70
CA ILE A 422 7.62 -0.82 -5.62
C ILE A 422 7.01 -2.20 -5.42
N VAL A 423 7.31 -3.08 -6.37
CA VAL A 423 6.83 -4.44 -6.38
C VAL A 423 8.03 -5.35 -6.58
N GLU A 424 8.18 -6.33 -5.70
CA GLU A 424 9.22 -7.34 -5.78
C GLU A 424 8.64 -8.71 -5.38
N ALA A 425 9.22 -9.79 -5.92
CA ALA A 425 8.82 -11.15 -5.60
C ALA A 425 10.06 -12.03 -5.41
N PRO A 426 10.03 -13.01 -4.49
CA PRO A 426 11.09 -14.01 -4.38
C PRO A 426 11.23 -14.83 -5.67
N CYS A 427 12.45 -15.18 -6.05
CA CYS A 427 12.73 -15.94 -7.25
C CYS A 427 12.38 -17.42 -7.13
N SER A 428 12.72 -18.00 -5.98
CA SER A 428 12.31 -19.35 -5.61
C SER A 428 11.66 -19.31 -4.24
N VAL A 429 10.65 -20.15 -4.03
CA VAL A 429 9.99 -20.31 -2.73
C VAL A 429 9.76 -21.79 -2.49
N LYS A 430 10.19 -22.31 -1.34
CA LYS A 430 10.08 -23.73 -1.00
C LYS A 430 8.96 -23.98 0.00
N TRP A 431 7.77 -24.23 -0.53
CA TRP A 431 6.62 -24.61 0.29
C TRP A 431 6.74 -26.03 0.82
N SER A 432 6.36 -26.22 2.08
CA SER A 432 6.20 -27.53 2.71
C SER A 432 4.92 -27.56 3.52
N ASN A 433 4.28 -28.73 3.57
CA ASN A 433 3.12 -28.96 4.44
C ASN A 433 3.49 -28.94 5.93
N SER A 434 4.77 -29.07 6.27
CA SER A 434 5.29 -28.93 7.64
C SER A 434 5.38 -27.48 8.11
N TYR A 435 5.38 -26.51 7.20
CA TYR A 435 5.54 -25.08 7.53
C TYR A 435 4.18 -24.42 7.77
N GLN A 436 3.60 -24.73 8.93
CA GLN A 436 2.31 -24.19 9.36
C GLN A 436 2.48 -23.26 10.57
N ILE A 437 1.65 -22.23 10.61
CA ILE A 437 1.60 -21.25 11.71
C ILE A 437 0.14 -20.82 11.93
N LYS A 438 -0.25 -20.50 13.16
CA LYS A 438 -1.64 -20.15 13.50
C LYS A 438 -1.72 -18.90 14.40
N PRO A 439 -1.37 -17.72 13.89
CA PRO A 439 -1.32 -16.49 14.68
C PRO A 439 -2.69 -15.98 15.14
N ALA A 440 -3.80 -16.44 14.55
CA ALA A 440 -5.16 -16.05 14.93
C ALA A 440 -5.76 -16.88 16.09
N GLU A 441 -5.27 -18.10 16.33
CA GLU A 441 -5.82 -19.02 17.35
C GLU A 441 -4.98 -19.03 18.62
N GLU A 442 -3.68 -18.76 18.53
CA GLU A 442 -2.71 -19.04 19.59
C GLU A 442 -1.94 -17.79 20.06
N GLY A 443 -2.45 -16.59 19.75
CA GLY A 443 -1.78 -15.32 20.09
C GLY A 443 -0.55 -15.06 19.21
N GLU A 444 0.38 -14.22 19.70
CA GLU A 444 1.59 -13.88 18.95
C GLU A 444 2.49 -15.11 18.75
N ARG A 445 2.85 -15.38 17.49
CA ARG A 445 3.74 -16.48 17.08
C ARG A 445 4.93 -15.93 16.32
N CYS A 446 6.14 -16.33 16.69
CA CYS A 446 7.37 -15.87 16.06
C CYS A 446 8.07 -16.99 15.30
N LEU A 447 8.42 -16.76 14.05
CA LEU A 447 9.33 -17.61 13.29
C LEU A 447 10.76 -17.17 13.58
N TYR A 448 11.50 -17.98 14.32
CA TYR A 448 12.94 -17.84 14.53
C TYR A 448 13.68 -18.69 13.49
N PHE A 449 14.76 -18.16 12.92
CA PHE A 449 15.62 -18.90 11.99
C PHE A 449 17.00 -18.26 11.89
N VAL A 450 18.00 -19.04 11.51
CA VAL A 450 19.36 -18.57 11.22
C VAL A 450 19.60 -18.64 9.72
N ALA A 451 20.17 -17.61 9.11
CA ALA A 451 20.41 -17.60 7.68
C ALA A 451 21.72 -16.92 7.25
N ALA A 452 22.26 -17.37 6.12
CA ALA A 452 23.41 -16.77 5.44
C ALA A 452 23.15 -16.66 3.93
N SER A 453 23.48 -15.50 3.34
CA SER A 453 23.41 -15.29 1.89
C SER A 453 24.24 -14.07 1.47
N LYS A 454 24.77 -14.10 0.24
CA LYS A 454 25.36 -12.93 -0.43
C LYS A 454 24.31 -11.96 -0.98
N GLY A 455 23.09 -12.44 -1.21
CA GLY A 455 21.99 -11.65 -1.73
C GLY A 455 20.81 -11.63 -0.77
N ASP A 456 19.61 -11.54 -1.34
CA ASP A 456 18.38 -11.32 -0.59
C ASP A 456 17.79 -12.62 -0.04
N ILE A 457 17.45 -12.59 1.25
CA ILE A 457 16.76 -13.65 1.96
C ILE A 457 15.28 -13.29 2.02
N PHE A 458 14.40 -14.16 1.54
CA PHE A 458 12.96 -13.94 1.61
C PHE A 458 12.29 -14.86 2.63
N VAL A 459 11.40 -14.30 3.44
CA VAL A 459 10.50 -15.06 4.30
C VAL A 459 9.07 -14.73 3.94
N VAL A 460 8.25 -15.75 3.65
CA VAL A 460 6.90 -15.60 3.11
C VAL A 460 5.89 -16.18 4.08
N PHE A 461 4.89 -15.40 4.46
CA PHE A 461 3.70 -15.82 5.21
C PHE A 461 2.48 -15.76 4.31
N SER A 462 1.62 -16.78 4.35
CA SER A 462 0.47 -16.85 3.47
C SER A 462 -0.72 -17.56 4.08
N ALA A 463 -1.92 -17.10 3.72
CA ALA A 463 -3.16 -17.86 3.92
C ALA A 463 -3.32 -18.95 2.84
N ILE A 464 -3.05 -18.60 1.57
CA ILE A 464 -3.13 -19.50 0.42
C ILE A 464 -1.80 -19.43 -0.37
N PRO A 465 -0.91 -20.42 -0.23
CA PRO A 465 0.42 -20.42 -0.87
C PRO A 465 0.43 -20.25 -2.39
N ARG A 466 -0.68 -20.49 -3.09
CA ARG A 466 -0.77 -20.27 -4.55
C ARG A 466 -1.23 -18.86 -4.93
N ASP A 467 -1.88 -18.15 -4.00
CA ASP A 467 -2.45 -16.83 -4.23
C ASP A 467 -1.58 -15.76 -3.55
N MET A 468 -0.79 -15.05 -4.36
CA MET A 468 0.15 -14.01 -3.93
C MET A 468 -0.53 -12.81 -3.27
N THR A 469 -1.83 -12.59 -3.50
CA THR A 469 -2.57 -11.50 -2.83
C THR A 469 -2.74 -11.75 -1.34
N THR A 470 -2.64 -13.02 -0.93
CA THR A 470 -2.73 -13.46 0.47
C THR A 470 -1.39 -13.49 1.19
N TRP A 471 -0.34 -12.92 0.59
CA TRP A 471 1.02 -13.01 1.10
C TRP A 471 1.43 -11.74 1.85
N TYR A 472 2.09 -11.95 2.98
CA TYR A 472 3.11 -11.05 3.49
C TYR A 472 4.46 -11.66 3.20
N HIS A 473 5.42 -10.88 2.71
CA HIS A 473 6.79 -11.38 2.61
C HIS A 473 7.80 -10.32 2.98
N LEU A 474 8.84 -10.76 3.68
CA LEU A 474 9.95 -9.95 4.13
C LEU A 474 11.18 -10.26 3.26
N GLN A 475 11.82 -9.22 2.75
CA GLN A 475 13.11 -9.27 2.07
C GLN A 475 14.17 -8.73 3.02
N ILE A 476 15.13 -9.56 3.39
CA ILE A 476 16.27 -9.20 4.24
C ILE A 476 17.49 -9.13 3.34
N SER A 477 17.96 -7.91 3.09
CA SER A 477 19.08 -7.61 2.19
C SER A 477 20.22 -6.91 2.94
N PHE A 478 21.42 -6.88 2.34
CA PHE A 478 22.54 -6.06 2.84
C PHE A 478 22.30 -4.54 2.68
N GLN A 479 21.31 -4.16 1.86
CA GLN A 479 20.90 -2.76 1.67
C GLN A 479 19.84 -2.30 2.67
N GLY A 480 19.06 -3.23 3.23
CA GLY A 480 18.00 -2.96 4.19
C GLY A 480 16.98 -4.09 4.24
N VAL A 481 15.91 -3.88 5.01
CA VAL A 481 14.84 -4.85 5.19
C VAL A 481 13.53 -4.27 4.69
N ALA A 482 12.81 -5.02 3.86
CA ALA A 482 11.60 -4.56 3.19
C ALA A 482 10.46 -5.56 3.41
N LEU A 483 9.29 -5.06 3.81
CA LEU A 483 8.07 -5.85 3.99
C LEU A 483 7.07 -5.53 2.90
N TYR A 484 6.54 -6.58 2.27
CA TYR A 484 5.59 -6.50 1.19
C TYR A 484 4.28 -7.19 1.55
N LYS A 485 3.16 -6.65 1.07
CA LYS A 485 1.83 -7.26 1.12
C LYS A 485 1.26 -7.35 -0.28
N GLY A 486 0.86 -8.54 -0.72
CA GLY A 486 0.34 -8.71 -2.07
C GLY A 486 1.33 -8.25 -3.15
N MET A 487 2.63 -8.44 -2.89
CA MET A 487 3.78 -7.95 -3.68
C MET A 487 4.05 -6.45 -3.61
N LYS A 488 3.22 -5.64 -2.96
CA LYS A 488 3.43 -4.19 -2.83
C LYS A 488 4.20 -3.88 -1.56
N LEU A 489 5.20 -3.00 -1.65
CA LEU A 489 5.97 -2.59 -0.48
C LEU A 489 5.06 -1.84 0.51
N VAL A 490 5.07 -2.27 1.77
CA VAL A 490 4.29 -1.66 2.86
C VAL A 490 5.15 -1.08 3.97
N LYS A 491 6.37 -1.60 4.18
CA LYS A 491 7.32 -1.09 5.18
C LYS A 491 8.77 -1.33 4.75
N TYR A 492 9.67 -0.45 5.17
CA TYR A 492 11.11 -0.56 4.96
C TYR A 492 11.87 -0.15 6.22
N GLU A 493 13.02 -0.79 6.47
CA GLU A 493 13.98 -0.49 7.52
C GLU A 493 15.41 -0.42 6.95
N GLY A 494 16.09 0.70 7.19
CA GLY A 494 17.39 1.02 6.60
C GLY A 494 18.56 0.95 7.57
N ALA A 495 18.35 0.73 8.87
CA ALA A 495 19.40 0.67 9.87
C ALA A 495 20.46 -0.37 9.48
N LYS A 496 21.75 0.00 9.51
CA LYS A 496 22.86 -0.91 9.14
C LYS A 496 22.88 -2.20 9.97
N SER A 497 22.46 -2.10 11.22
CA SER A 497 22.42 -3.23 12.15
C SER A 497 21.16 -4.09 12.02
N ALA A 498 20.19 -3.71 11.17
CA ALA A 498 19.00 -4.50 10.84
C ALA A 498 19.18 -5.37 9.59
N ARG A 499 20.30 -5.21 8.87
CA ARG A 499 20.51 -5.78 7.52
C ARG A 499 21.13 -7.16 7.58
N SER A 500 21.02 -7.90 6.48
CA SER A 500 21.83 -9.11 6.26
C SER A 500 23.32 -8.77 6.20
N LEU A 501 24.16 -9.73 6.61
CA LEU A 501 25.61 -9.64 6.54
C LEU A 501 26.16 -9.67 5.10
N GLY A 502 25.35 -10.07 4.10
CA GLY A 502 25.75 -10.07 2.69
C GLY A 502 26.89 -11.04 2.35
N ASP A 503 27.08 -12.09 3.16
CA ASP A 503 28.08 -13.13 2.95
C ASP A 503 27.41 -14.52 3.06
N SER A 504 27.72 -15.41 2.12
CA SER A 504 27.19 -16.78 2.06
C SER A 504 27.67 -17.67 3.22
N LYS A 505 28.64 -17.23 4.02
CA LYS A 505 29.24 -18.00 5.11
C LYS A 505 29.00 -17.41 6.50
N LEU A 506 28.45 -16.20 6.58
CA LEU A 506 28.20 -15.52 7.85
C LEU A 506 26.73 -15.69 8.23
N PHE A 507 26.49 -16.59 9.17
CA PHE A 507 25.15 -16.86 9.69
C PHE A 507 24.73 -15.81 10.71
N GLN A 508 23.48 -15.38 10.60
CA GLN A 508 22.86 -14.45 11.53
C GLN A 508 21.46 -14.94 11.95
N PRO A 509 21.11 -14.85 13.24
CA PRO A 509 19.79 -15.23 13.74
C PRO A 509 18.77 -14.10 13.50
N TYR A 510 17.61 -14.46 12.96
CA TYR A 510 16.49 -13.58 12.69
C TYR A 510 15.22 -14.12 13.35
N PHE A 511 14.31 -13.22 13.71
CA PHE A 511 12.97 -13.61 14.11
C PHE A 511 11.91 -12.70 13.51
N ILE A 512 10.76 -13.28 13.18
CA ILE A 512 9.59 -12.56 12.65
C ILE A 512 8.35 -12.98 13.43
N CYS A 513 7.76 -12.06 14.17
CA CYS A 513 6.54 -12.29 14.95
C CYS A 513 5.31 -11.83 14.19
N LEU A 514 4.24 -12.63 14.23
CA LEU A 514 2.93 -12.29 13.69
C LEU A 514 1.84 -12.53 14.72
N GLN A 515 0.88 -11.62 14.76
CA GLN A 515 -0.35 -11.74 15.53
C GLN A 515 -1.53 -11.23 14.68
N GLU A 516 -2.59 -12.03 14.58
CA GLU A 516 -3.83 -11.61 13.92
C GLU A 516 -4.91 -11.35 14.97
N ASP A 517 -5.30 -10.08 15.10
CA ASP A 517 -6.37 -9.64 15.99
C ASP A 517 -7.68 -9.57 15.21
N MET A 518 -8.52 -10.58 15.44
CA MET A 518 -9.83 -10.71 14.79
C MET A 518 -10.89 -9.76 15.36
N GLU A 519 -10.70 -9.22 16.56
CA GLU A 519 -11.65 -8.30 17.19
C GLU A 519 -11.48 -6.87 16.66
N ASN A 520 -10.23 -6.40 16.60
CA ASN A 520 -9.90 -5.07 16.09
C ASN A 520 -9.65 -5.04 14.58
N MET A 521 -9.72 -6.20 13.91
CA MET A 521 -9.47 -6.37 12.47
C MET A 521 -8.08 -5.88 12.04
N ARG A 522 -7.04 -6.34 12.75
CA ARG A 522 -5.64 -5.90 12.54
C ARG A 522 -4.67 -7.06 12.50
N THR A 523 -3.56 -6.89 11.77
CA THR A 523 -2.42 -7.81 11.81
C THR A 523 -1.17 -7.06 12.27
N TYR A 524 -0.51 -7.58 13.30
CA TYR A 524 0.76 -7.05 13.79
C TYR A 524 1.90 -7.93 13.30
N ILE A 525 2.96 -7.31 12.75
CA ILE A 525 4.15 -7.99 12.25
C ILE A 525 5.38 -7.30 12.84
N LYS A 526 6.30 -8.06 13.44
CA LYS A 526 7.57 -7.57 13.98
C LYS A 526 8.72 -8.32 13.34
N TYR A 527 9.81 -7.62 13.07
CA TYR A 527 11.06 -8.20 12.63
C TYR A 527 12.20 -7.75 13.55
N GLY A 528 13.06 -8.70 13.88
CA GLY A 528 14.26 -8.42 14.64
C GLY A 528 15.38 -9.42 14.39
N ILE A 529 16.51 -9.12 15.02
CA ILE A 529 17.72 -9.93 14.98
C ILE A 529 17.94 -10.52 16.36
N GLY A 530 18.06 -11.85 16.42
CA GLY A 530 18.31 -12.59 17.66
C GLY A 530 19.72 -12.35 18.18
N SER A 531 19.99 -12.75 19.42
CA SER A 531 21.34 -12.79 19.97
C SER A 531 21.92 -14.20 19.87
N ASP A 532 23.26 -14.31 19.82
CA ASP A 532 24.00 -15.58 19.67
C ASP A 532 23.71 -16.63 20.76
N THR A 533 23.00 -16.24 21.83
CA THR A 533 22.78 -17.06 23.04
C THR A 533 21.33 -17.05 23.53
N SER A 534 20.40 -16.37 22.86
CA SER A 534 19.00 -16.39 23.26
C SER A 534 18.04 -16.08 22.12
N GLU A 535 16.82 -16.58 22.24
CA GLU A 535 15.67 -16.17 21.41
C GLU A 535 15.28 -14.69 21.61
N LYS A 536 15.99 -13.99 22.52
CA LYS A 536 15.86 -12.56 22.78
C LYS A 536 16.73 -11.79 21.79
N GLY A 537 16.19 -10.69 21.29
CA GLY A 537 16.85 -9.92 20.27
C GLY A 537 16.34 -8.50 20.16
N LEU A 538 16.96 -7.79 19.23
CA LEU A 538 16.68 -6.39 18.94
C LEU A 538 15.56 -6.32 17.90
N VAL A 539 14.46 -5.68 18.26
CA VAL A 539 13.35 -5.42 17.33
C VAL A 539 13.68 -4.17 16.53
N TYR A 540 13.81 -4.33 15.22
CA TYR A 540 14.18 -3.25 14.31
C TYR A 540 12.99 -2.69 13.53
N MET A 541 11.97 -3.51 13.27
CA MET A 541 10.84 -3.09 12.44
C MET A 541 9.53 -3.65 13.00
N VAL A 542 8.52 -2.77 13.09
CA VAL A 542 7.16 -3.12 13.49
C VAL A 542 6.20 -2.57 12.44
N TYR A 543 5.24 -3.38 12.03
CA TYR A 543 4.20 -3.00 11.08
C TYR A 543 2.84 -3.43 11.59
N THR A 544 1.89 -2.49 11.56
CA THR A 544 0.48 -2.75 11.86
C THR A 544 -0.34 -2.60 10.59
N ASP A 545 -0.98 -3.68 10.16
CA ASP A 545 -1.95 -3.68 9.08
C ASP A 545 -3.36 -3.43 9.65
N ALA A 546 -4.00 -2.35 9.22
CA ALA A 546 -5.34 -1.97 9.65
C ALA A 546 -6.47 -2.57 8.78
N SER A 547 -6.12 -3.44 7.84
CA SER A 547 -7.10 -4.16 7.01
C SER A 547 -7.45 -5.54 7.60
N PRO A 548 -8.54 -6.17 7.14
CA PRO A 548 -8.94 -7.49 7.63
C PRO A 548 -7.79 -8.50 7.63
N PRO A 549 -7.57 -9.23 8.75
CA PRO A 549 -6.57 -10.27 8.81
C PRO A 549 -6.75 -11.29 7.68
N LEU A 550 -5.63 -11.74 7.10
CA LEU A 550 -5.66 -12.62 5.93
C LEU A 550 -5.93 -14.08 6.32
N GLY A 551 -5.80 -14.41 7.60
CA GLY A 551 -5.93 -15.78 8.10
C GLY A 551 -4.68 -16.58 7.74
N ILE A 552 -3.51 -16.10 8.14
CA ILE A 552 -2.23 -16.73 7.82
C ILE A 552 -2.18 -18.15 8.39
N ARG A 553 -1.83 -19.12 7.54
CA ARG A 553 -1.73 -20.55 7.91
C ARG A 553 -0.38 -21.17 7.61
N PHE A 554 0.41 -20.55 6.74
CA PHE A 554 1.66 -21.10 6.24
C PHE A 554 2.78 -20.08 6.30
N TYR A 555 3.99 -20.57 6.50
CA TYR A 555 5.21 -19.82 6.28
C TYR A 555 6.13 -20.56 5.30
N SER A 556 7.11 -19.87 4.75
CA SER A 556 8.06 -20.43 3.79
C SER A 556 9.27 -19.52 3.65
N PHE A 557 10.32 -20.04 3.02
CA PHE A 557 11.53 -19.32 2.70
C PHE A 557 11.73 -19.23 1.20
N GLY A 558 12.34 -18.14 0.76
CA GLY A 558 12.69 -17.90 -0.62
C GLY A 558 14.07 -17.29 -0.80
N SER A 559 14.60 -17.42 -2.01
CA SER A 559 15.85 -16.82 -2.45
C SER A 559 15.60 -15.70 -3.47
N GLY A 560 16.48 -14.71 -3.47
CA GLY A 560 16.64 -13.78 -4.58
C GLY A 560 17.44 -14.40 -5.72
N GLU A 561 18.31 -13.59 -6.34
CA GLU A 561 19.22 -14.03 -7.41
C GLU A 561 20.37 -14.91 -6.88
N GLU A 562 20.68 -14.82 -5.58
CA GLU A 562 21.73 -15.60 -4.91
C GLU A 562 21.14 -16.71 -4.02
N SER A 563 21.91 -17.78 -3.81
CA SER A 563 21.50 -18.90 -2.96
C SER A 563 21.44 -18.48 -1.47
N VAL A 564 20.54 -19.11 -0.72
CA VAL A 564 20.30 -18.86 0.70
C VAL A 564 20.44 -20.16 1.48
N GLU A 565 21.20 -20.12 2.57
CA GLU A 565 21.28 -21.21 3.54
C GLU A 565 20.42 -20.85 4.75
N ILE A 566 19.45 -21.70 5.08
CA ILE A 566 18.57 -21.56 6.25
C ILE A 566 18.88 -22.69 7.22
N MET A 567 19.00 -22.34 8.50
CA MET A 567 19.20 -23.25 9.60
C MET A 567 18.23 -22.91 10.73
N ASP A 568 17.91 -23.92 11.55
CA ASP A 568 17.22 -23.73 12.83
C ASP A 568 15.90 -22.93 12.75
N ALA A 569 15.08 -23.23 11.73
CA ALA A 569 13.80 -22.57 11.50
C ALA A 569 12.70 -23.18 12.37
N ARG A 570 12.18 -22.43 13.34
CA ARG A 570 11.14 -22.88 14.28
C ARG A 570 10.13 -21.79 14.61
N VAL A 571 8.93 -22.21 15.01
CA VAL A 571 7.89 -21.29 15.50
C VAL A 571 7.87 -21.32 17.03
N ILE A 572 7.99 -20.16 17.66
CA ILE A 572 8.01 -19.94 19.11
C ILE A 572 6.85 -19.02 19.54
N GLU A 573 6.52 -19.01 20.83
CA GLU A 573 5.48 -18.14 21.39
C GLU A 573 6.03 -16.72 21.63
N GLY A 574 5.34 -15.69 21.14
CA GLY A 574 5.86 -14.30 21.15
C GLY A 574 5.64 -13.51 22.44
N GLY A 575 4.74 -13.96 23.33
CA GLY A 575 4.29 -13.20 24.51
C GLY A 575 5.18 -13.25 25.75
N THR A 576 6.29 -13.99 25.73
CA THR A 576 7.14 -14.26 26.93
C THR A 576 8.58 -13.75 26.82
N THR A 577 8.93 -13.02 25.75
CA THR A 577 10.31 -12.62 25.46
C THR A 577 10.62 -11.18 25.93
N GLU A 578 11.71 -11.01 26.68
CA GLU A 578 12.33 -9.71 26.94
C GLU A 578 12.86 -9.15 25.61
N MET A 579 12.08 -8.31 24.94
CA MET A 579 12.46 -7.66 23.68
C MET A 579 13.04 -6.27 23.94
N GLU A 580 14.14 -5.92 23.27
CA GLU A 580 14.69 -4.57 23.27
C GLU A 580 14.35 -3.87 21.96
N CYS A 581 13.68 -2.71 22.06
CA CYS A 581 13.28 -1.91 20.89
C CYS A 581 14.45 -1.07 20.40
N THR A 582 14.72 -1.11 19.10
CA THR A 582 15.78 -0.31 18.45
C THR A 582 15.36 0.09 17.03
N GLY A 583 16.24 0.72 16.25
CA GLY A 583 15.95 1.06 14.85
C GLY A 583 14.77 2.03 14.66
N GLY A 584 14.55 2.95 15.60
CA GLY A 584 13.41 3.88 15.52
C GLY A 584 12.11 3.34 16.14
N THR A 585 12.20 2.31 16.99
CA THR A 585 11.09 1.82 17.82
C THR A 585 11.33 2.12 19.30
N ILE A 586 10.26 2.33 20.06
CA ILE A 586 10.27 2.53 21.53
C ILE A 586 9.37 1.51 22.22
N MET A 587 9.69 1.20 23.47
CA MET A 587 8.86 0.34 24.30
C MET A 587 7.66 1.12 24.84
N GLN A 588 6.45 0.69 24.49
CA GLN A 588 5.19 1.25 24.98
C GLN A 588 4.23 0.11 25.35
N ASP A 589 3.69 0.12 26.57
CA ASP A 589 2.77 -0.90 27.09
C ASP A 589 3.27 -2.35 26.95
N GLY A 590 4.60 -2.56 27.06
CA GLY A 590 5.23 -3.88 26.93
C GLY A 590 5.44 -4.35 25.49
N MET A 591 5.22 -3.48 24.50
CA MET A 591 5.43 -3.77 23.08
C MET A 591 6.34 -2.72 22.42
N CYS A 592 7.15 -3.14 21.45
CA CYS A 592 7.84 -2.20 20.59
C CYS A 592 6.84 -1.57 19.62
N VAL A 593 6.78 -0.24 19.62
CA VAL A 593 6.00 0.57 18.68
C VAL A 593 6.92 1.54 17.96
N GLU A 594 6.51 2.02 16.79
CA GLU A 594 7.30 3.01 16.07
C GLU A 594 7.38 4.33 16.84
N ASP A 595 8.58 4.91 16.93
CA ASP A 595 8.83 6.15 17.64
C ASP A 595 8.58 7.37 16.75
N CYS A 596 7.36 7.54 16.26
CA CYS A 596 7.04 8.60 15.29
C CYS A 596 6.80 9.96 15.95
N HIS A 597 6.68 11.01 15.14
CA HIS A 597 6.18 12.31 15.61
C HIS A 597 4.76 12.14 16.20
N PRO A 598 4.39 12.85 17.29
CA PRO A 598 3.11 12.64 18.00
C PRO A 598 1.84 12.80 17.14
N GLU A 599 1.94 13.61 16.09
CA GLU A 599 0.85 13.86 15.14
C GLU A 599 0.81 12.86 13.96
N CYS A 600 1.70 11.87 13.92
CA CYS A 600 1.71 10.82 12.91
C CYS A 600 0.90 9.58 13.33
N GLU A 601 0.13 9.00 12.41
CA GLU A 601 -0.28 7.59 12.44
C GLU A 601 0.74 6.74 11.69
N GLY A 602 1.85 6.43 12.37
CA GLY A 602 2.98 5.68 11.81
C GLY A 602 3.95 6.54 10.99
N CYS A 603 5.19 6.09 10.92
CA CYS A 603 6.29 6.82 10.29
C CYS A 603 6.30 6.53 8.79
N ILE A 604 6.77 7.48 7.95
CA ILE A 604 7.04 7.11 6.55
C ILE A 604 8.05 5.96 6.51
N PRO A 605 7.89 4.98 5.59
CA PRO A 605 8.82 3.85 5.54
C PRO A 605 10.25 4.23 5.14
N MET A 606 10.49 5.44 4.60
CA MET A 606 11.84 5.92 4.23
C MET A 606 12.66 6.42 5.44
N SER A 607 11.98 6.84 6.52
CA SER A 607 12.60 7.37 7.74
C SER A 607 11.97 6.73 8.99
N PRO A 608 12.22 5.44 9.25
CA PRO A 608 11.73 4.75 10.45
C PRO A 608 12.14 5.52 11.72
N GLY A 609 11.18 5.77 12.62
CA GLY A 609 11.42 6.53 13.85
C GLY A 609 11.61 8.05 13.66
N SER A 610 11.23 8.60 12.50
CA SER A 610 11.35 10.05 12.28
C SER A 610 10.46 10.84 13.25
N LYS A 611 11.05 11.90 13.80
CA LYS A 611 10.37 12.91 14.63
C LYS A 611 9.97 14.14 13.84
N LEU A 612 10.08 14.12 12.52
CA LEU A 612 9.62 15.20 11.67
C LEU A 612 8.12 15.06 11.41
N ASP A 613 7.41 16.17 11.58
CA ASP A 613 5.97 16.29 11.30
C ASP A 613 5.63 16.20 9.81
N THR A 614 6.63 16.30 8.93
CA THR A 614 6.51 16.11 7.47
C THR A 614 6.76 14.68 7.01
N GLU A 615 7.18 13.80 7.92
CA GLU A 615 7.61 12.42 7.62
C GLU A 615 6.65 11.39 8.24
N CYS A 616 5.35 11.66 8.15
CA CYS A 616 4.29 10.76 8.60
C CYS A 616 3.68 9.93 7.46
N ARG A 617 3.33 8.67 7.74
CA ARG A 617 2.55 7.83 6.81
C ARG A 617 1.13 8.40 6.62
N ALA A 618 0.51 8.83 7.71
CA ALA A 618 -0.75 9.53 7.74
C ALA A 618 -0.75 10.50 8.93
N CYS A 619 -1.55 11.57 8.83
CA CYS A 619 -1.73 12.51 9.93
C CYS A 619 -2.86 12.04 10.84
N LYS A 620 -2.61 12.06 12.15
CA LYS A 620 -3.57 11.66 13.17
C LYS A 620 -4.78 12.61 13.25
N HIS A 621 -4.51 13.91 13.11
CA HIS A 621 -5.53 14.96 13.19
C HIS A 621 -5.67 15.69 11.85
N LEU A 622 -4.84 16.70 11.61
CA LEU A 622 -4.94 17.60 10.47
C LEU A 622 -3.65 17.59 9.63
N PHE A 623 -3.75 18.01 8.38
CA PHE A 623 -2.59 18.06 7.50
C PHE A 623 -2.51 19.31 6.63
N VAL A 624 -1.31 19.86 6.52
CA VAL A 624 -1.00 21.08 5.76
C VAL A 624 -0.22 20.67 4.50
N PRO A 625 -0.75 20.90 3.29
CA PRO A 625 -0.01 20.67 2.06
C PRO A 625 1.08 21.73 1.92
N LEU A 626 2.32 21.30 1.68
CA LEU A 626 3.48 22.17 1.47
C LEU A 626 3.73 22.37 -0.04
N GLU A 627 4.38 23.48 -0.40
CA GLU A 627 4.72 23.81 -1.80
C GLU A 627 5.63 22.78 -2.47
N SER A 628 6.40 22.02 -1.68
CA SER A 628 7.24 20.91 -2.14
C SER A 628 6.44 19.66 -2.55
N GLY A 629 5.11 19.66 -2.41
CA GLY A 629 4.25 18.50 -2.62
C GLY A 629 4.20 17.52 -1.43
N SER A 630 4.97 17.79 -0.36
CA SER A 630 4.92 17.04 0.89
C SER A 630 3.81 17.54 1.82
N THR A 631 3.47 16.76 2.83
CA THR A 631 2.37 17.06 3.75
C THR A 631 2.89 17.11 5.19
N ARG A 632 2.52 18.16 5.94
CA ARG A 632 2.89 18.34 7.34
C ARG A 632 1.71 18.03 8.26
N CYS A 633 1.90 17.13 9.21
CA CYS A 633 0.88 16.73 10.17
C CYS A 633 0.88 17.64 11.40
N VAL A 634 -0.28 18.16 11.76
CA VAL A 634 -0.45 19.10 12.87
C VAL A 634 -1.69 18.77 13.69
N ALA A 635 -1.67 19.10 14.97
CA ALA A 635 -2.83 18.96 15.85
C ALA A 635 -3.93 19.97 15.49
N GLU A 636 -3.53 21.19 15.12
CA GLU A 636 -4.42 22.32 14.80
C GLU A 636 -3.90 23.07 13.57
N CYS A 637 -4.80 23.70 12.80
CA CYS A 637 -4.38 24.45 11.61
C CYS A 637 -3.49 25.65 12.00
N PRO A 638 -2.36 25.87 11.31
CA PRO A 638 -1.50 27.03 11.54
C PRO A 638 -2.27 28.36 11.39
N GLU A 639 -1.85 29.38 12.14
CA GLU A 639 -2.45 30.72 12.07
C GLU A 639 -2.55 31.22 10.61
N GLY A 640 -3.74 31.68 10.21
CA GLY A 640 -4.04 32.13 8.85
C GLY A 640 -4.52 31.04 7.87
N THR A 641 -4.67 29.78 8.30
CA THR A 641 -5.22 28.69 7.48
C THR A 641 -6.54 28.16 8.06
N ALA A 642 -7.41 27.64 7.19
CA ALA A 642 -8.71 27.11 7.57
C ALA A 642 -8.85 25.64 7.17
N LEU A 643 -9.75 24.95 7.87
CA LEU A 643 -10.08 23.55 7.60
C LEU A 643 -10.92 23.45 6.32
N ALA A 644 -10.50 22.58 5.41
CA ALA A 644 -11.25 22.27 4.21
C ALA A 644 -12.53 21.51 4.52
N SER A 645 -13.43 21.44 3.54
CA SER A 645 -14.70 20.72 3.64
C SER A 645 -14.55 19.22 3.92
N ASP A 646 -13.36 18.65 3.73
CA ASP A 646 -13.04 17.26 4.06
C ASP A 646 -12.79 17.04 5.57
N GLY A 647 -12.73 18.12 6.36
CA GLY A 647 -12.51 18.08 7.80
C GLY A 647 -11.09 17.67 8.22
N ARG A 648 -10.13 17.61 7.28
CA ARG A 648 -8.75 17.15 7.56
C ARG A 648 -7.65 18.01 6.93
N THR A 649 -7.92 18.70 5.83
CA THR A 649 -6.91 19.51 5.14
C THR A 649 -6.91 20.94 5.67
N CYS A 650 -5.76 21.45 6.11
CA CYS A 650 -5.57 22.87 6.44
C CYS A 650 -5.02 23.60 5.22
N GLY A 651 -5.64 24.70 4.80
CA GLY A 651 -5.12 25.51 3.71
C GLY A 651 -5.78 26.85 3.54
N THR A 652 -5.55 27.47 2.38
CA THR A 652 -6.09 28.76 1.97
C THR A 652 -6.80 28.64 0.62
N LYS A 653 -7.69 29.60 0.29
CA LYS A 653 -8.34 29.66 -1.04
C LYS A 653 -7.41 30.21 -2.12
N TRP A 654 -6.29 30.80 -1.73
CA TRP A 654 -5.30 31.46 -2.59
C TRP A 654 -3.90 30.94 -2.30
N ARG A 655 -3.02 31.02 -3.31
CA ARG A 655 -1.65 30.54 -3.24
C ARG A 655 -0.68 31.67 -2.84
N ALA A 656 0.41 31.32 -2.15
CA ALA A 656 1.43 32.29 -1.75
C ALA A 656 2.29 32.77 -2.94
N ASP A 657 2.40 31.96 -4.00
CA ASP A 657 3.11 32.28 -5.25
C ASP A 657 2.38 33.27 -6.17
N GLY A 658 1.20 33.75 -5.77
CA GLY A 658 0.40 34.69 -6.55
C GLY A 658 -0.21 34.08 -7.82
N LYS A 659 -0.32 32.74 -7.91
CA LYS A 659 -0.98 32.06 -9.03
C LYS A 659 -2.44 31.72 -8.73
N CYS A 660 -3.26 31.71 -9.78
CA CYS A 660 -4.71 31.53 -9.69
C CYS A 660 -5.28 30.88 -10.96
N GLY A 661 -6.54 30.45 -10.92
CA GLY A 661 -7.24 29.85 -12.05
C GLY A 661 -7.21 28.31 -12.07
N PRO A 662 -7.81 27.69 -13.11
CA PRO A 662 -8.02 26.24 -13.18
C PRO A 662 -6.71 25.44 -13.25
N SER A 663 -5.69 26.01 -13.86
CA SER A 663 -4.35 25.42 -13.97
C SER A 663 -3.57 25.47 -12.65
N PHE A 664 -4.00 26.28 -11.69
CA PHE A 664 -3.31 26.53 -10.42
C PHE A 664 -4.28 26.43 -9.23
N PRO A 665 -4.79 25.22 -8.92
CA PRO A 665 -5.69 25.01 -7.80
C PRO A 665 -5.05 25.33 -6.44
N ALA A 666 -5.88 25.73 -5.48
CA ALA A 666 -5.52 25.93 -4.07
C ALA A 666 -6.25 24.90 -3.19
N PRO A 667 -5.72 24.56 -1.99
CA PRO A 667 -6.32 23.53 -1.13
C PRO A 667 -7.80 23.75 -0.80
N LEU A 668 -8.23 25.02 -0.70
CA LEU A 668 -9.63 25.38 -0.43
C LEU A 668 -10.40 25.92 -1.65
N ALA A 669 -9.81 25.89 -2.85
CA ALA A 669 -10.47 26.39 -4.06
C ALA A 669 -9.94 25.77 -5.36
N THR A 670 -10.85 25.20 -6.16
CA THR A 670 -10.59 24.68 -7.51
C THR A 670 -11.63 25.27 -8.49
N PRO A 671 -11.27 26.31 -9.28
CA PRO A 671 -9.94 26.88 -9.51
C PRO A 671 -9.35 27.64 -8.29
N GLY A 672 -8.03 27.72 -8.21
CA GLY A 672 -7.36 28.49 -7.16
C GLY A 672 -7.66 29.98 -7.31
N GLN A 673 -7.83 30.69 -6.20
CA GLN A 673 -8.31 32.08 -6.21
C GLN A 673 -7.16 33.05 -5.89
N CYS A 674 -7.33 34.32 -6.24
CA CYS A 674 -6.50 35.37 -5.65
C CYS A 674 -7.07 35.77 -4.30
N ASN A 675 -6.20 36.23 -3.40
CA ASN A 675 -6.66 36.76 -2.14
C ASN A 675 -7.48 38.04 -2.40
N LYS A 676 -8.80 37.94 -2.25
CA LYS A 676 -9.76 39.04 -2.44
C LYS A 676 -9.46 40.29 -1.58
N ASP A 677 -8.72 40.13 -0.50
CA ASP A 677 -8.37 41.19 0.45
C ASP A 677 -6.90 41.65 0.33
N SER A 678 -6.12 41.02 -0.56
CA SER A 678 -4.79 41.49 -0.92
C SER A 678 -4.84 42.70 -1.87
N HIS A 679 -3.72 43.40 -1.99
CA HIS A 679 -3.45 44.37 -3.05
C HIS A 679 -3.48 43.78 -4.47
N GLN A 680 -3.65 42.47 -4.64
CA GLN A 680 -3.72 41.77 -5.95
C GLN A 680 -4.93 40.83 -6.00
N PRO A 681 -6.16 41.36 -6.06
CA PRO A 681 -7.36 40.56 -5.87
C PRO A 681 -7.91 39.95 -7.16
N CYS A 682 -7.34 40.28 -8.32
CA CYS A 682 -7.84 39.82 -9.62
C CYS A 682 -6.92 38.79 -10.23
N CYS A 683 -7.51 37.77 -10.84
CA CYS A 683 -6.79 36.74 -11.59
C CYS A 683 -6.83 37.01 -13.08
N SER A 684 -5.66 37.13 -13.69
CA SER A 684 -5.54 37.28 -15.14
C SER A 684 -5.87 35.99 -15.89
N GLY A 685 -6.18 36.09 -17.18
CA GLY A 685 -6.32 34.92 -18.06
C GLY A 685 -5.06 34.05 -18.17
N ALA A 686 -3.88 34.58 -17.78
CA ALA A 686 -2.63 33.84 -17.67
C ALA A 686 -2.43 33.12 -16.32
N GLY A 687 -3.37 33.27 -15.39
CA GLY A 687 -3.34 32.64 -14.06
C GLY A 687 -2.44 33.35 -13.05
N GLU A 688 -2.31 34.67 -13.15
CA GLU A 688 -1.54 35.50 -12.20
C GLU A 688 -2.45 36.44 -11.41
N CYS A 689 -2.16 36.61 -10.13
CA CYS A 689 -2.84 37.57 -9.27
C CYS A 689 -2.25 38.97 -9.43
N GLY A 690 -3.11 39.95 -9.69
CA GLY A 690 -2.73 41.35 -9.85
C GLY A 690 -3.89 42.31 -9.59
N ASP A 691 -3.61 43.59 -9.72
CA ASP A 691 -4.54 44.71 -9.53
C ASP A 691 -4.64 45.65 -10.74
N THR A 692 -3.89 45.37 -11.81
CA THR A 692 -3.91 46.19 -13.02
C THR A 692 -5.12 45.87 -13.89
N ALA A 693 -5.42 46.75 -14.86
CA ALA A 693 -6.52 46.53 -15.80
C ALA A 693 -6.36 45.21 -16.58
N ASP A 694 -5.13 44.80 -16.88
CA ASP A 694 -4.86 43.52 -17.57
C ASP A 694 -5.16 42.28 -16.69
N HIS A 695 -5.25 42.46 -15.37
CA HIS A 695 -5.61 41.41 -14.41
C HIS A 695 -7.08 41.43 -14.03
N CYS A 696 -7.71 42.60 -14.00
CA CYS A 696 -9.11 42.75 -13.55
C CYS A 696 -10.13 42.93 -14.68
N ASN A 697 -9.71 43.40 -15.86
CA ASN A 697 -10.60 43.86 -16.94
C ASN A 697 -10.31 43.17 -18.28
N CYS A 698 -9.90 41.90 -18.28
CA CYS A 698 -9.80 41.08 -19.49
C CYS A 698 -10.98 40.10 -19.62
N ASP A 699 -11.24 39.60 -20.85
CA ASP A 699 -12.39 38.73 -21.14
C ASP A 699 -12.40 37.43 -20.31
N ASP A 700 -11.22 36.92 -19.97
CA ASP A 700 -11.03 35.68 -19.19
C ASP A 700 -10.57 35.93 -17.74
N CYS A 701 -10.57 37.19 -17.29
CA CYS A 701 -10.12 37.56 -15.95
C CYS A 701 -11.19 37.30 -14.90
N VAL A 702 -10.78 36.90 -13.69
CA VAL A 702 -11.69 36.71 -12.55
C VAL A 702 -11.32 37.68 -11.44
N ASP A 703 -12.17 38.66 -11.21
CA ASP A 703 -12.05 39.58 -10.09
C ASP A 703 -12.67 38.97 -8.82
N TYR A 704 -11.86 38.66 -7.82
CA TYR A 704 -12.34 38.08 -6.57
C TYR A 704 -12.80 39.13 -5.55
N ARG A 705 -12.76 40.43 -5.88
CA ARG A 705 -13.32 41.49 -5.05
C ARG A 705 -14.83 41.29 -4.88
N CYS A 706 -15.33 41.52 -3.68
CA CYS A 706 -16.75 41.48 -3.40
C CYS A 706 -17.49 42.63 -4.11
N VAL A 707 -18.22 42.31 -5.18
CA VAL A 707 -19.07 43.26 -5.92
C VAL A 707 -20.24 43.70 -5.03
N GLY A 708 -20.31 44.99 -4.68
CA GLY A 708 -21.38 45.57 -3.86
C GLY A 708 -21.10 45.61 -2.35
N CYS A 709 -19.93 45.15 -1.87
CA CYS A 709 -19.54 45.33 -0.47
C CYS A 709 -19.15 46.78 -0.17
N ALA A 710 -19.59 47.30 0.98
CA ALA A 710 -19.16 48.61 1.50
C ALA A 710 -18.94 48.54 3.01
N TRP A 711 -18.25 49.54 3.57
CA TRP A 711 -18.23 49.75 5.02
C TRP A 711 -19.64 50.11 5.47
N LEU A 712 -20.25 49.24 6.26
CA LEU A 712 -21.56 49.45 6.82
C LEU A 712 -21.48 50.66 7.76
N ARG A 713 -22.44 51.57 7.64
CA ARG A 713 -22.58 52.68 8.56
C ARG A 713 -23.05 52.12 9.90
N GLY A 714 -22.21 52.20 10.92
CA GLY A 714 -22.55 51.75 12.27
C GLY A 714 -23.79 52.48 12.79
N SER A 715 -24.60 51.78 13.59
CA SER A 715 -25.78 52.34 14.25
C SER A 715 -25.76 52.02 15.74
N SER A 716 -26.10 53.02 16.55
CA SER A 716 -26.31 52.84 17.99
C SER A 716 -27.49 51.93 18.31
N THR A 717 -28.44 51.78 17.37
CA THR A 717 -29.64 50.92 17.54
C THR A 717 -29.32 49.43 17.44
N TRP A 718 -28.15 49.06 16.91
CA TRP A 718 -27.79 47.65 16.76
C TRP A 718 -27.48 46.97 18.09
N VAL A 719 -27.21 47.72 19.16
CA VAL A 719 -26.82 47.13 20.45
C VAL A 719 -28.02 46.47 21.13
N GLU A 720 -28.04 45.15 21.11
CA GLU A 720 -29.04 44.33 21.83
C GLU A 720 -28.59 43.99 23.26
N GLY A 721 -27.29 43.86 23.49
CA GLY A 721 -26.76 43.50 24.80
C GLY A 721 -25.26 43.67 24.89
N PHE A 722 -24.73 43.82 26.10
CA PHE A 722 -23.29 43.98 26.34
C PHE A 722 -22.88 43.52 27.74
N SER A 723 -21.58 43.29 27.92
CA SER A 723 -21.01 42.92 29.22
C SER A 723 -20.58 44.14 30.05
N GLY A 724 -20.77 44.06 31.36
CA GLY A 724 -20.33 45.11 32.29
C GLY A 724 -21.37 46.22 32.46
N THR A 725 -20.94 47.35 32.99
CA THR A 725 -21.76 48.55 33.22
C THR A 725 -21.12 49.75 32.54
N SER A 726 -21.89 50.61 31.90
CA SER A 726 -21.33 51.77 31.19
C SER A 726 -20.80 52.81 32.16
N TYR A 727 -19.56 53.25 31.97
CA TYR A 727 -19.02 54.37 32.76
C TYR A 727 -19.76 55.66 32.43
N ALA A 728 -20.10 56.45 33.46
CA ALA A 728 -20.74 57.75 33.30
C ALA A 728 -19.99 58.82 34.09
N ALA A 729 -19.62 59.92 33.43
CA ALA A 729 -18.96 61.06 34.05
C ALA A 729 -19.39 62.37 33.38
N ASN A 730 -19.56 63.43 34.17
CA ASN A 730 -19.93 64.77 33.67
C ASN A 730 -21.16 64.79 32.74
N GLY A 731 -22.14 63.90 32.99
CA GLY A 731 -23.36 63.79 32.17
C GLY A 731 -23.20 63.04 30.85
N VAL A 732 -22.02 62.47 30.55
CA VAL A 732 -21.77 61.64 29.38
C VAL A 732 -21.66 60.18 29.79
N THR A 733 -22.39 59.31 29.10
CA THR A 733 -22.33 57.85 29.25
C THR A 733 -21.50 57.24 28.12
N TYR A 734 -20.51 56.41 28.49
CA TYR A 734 -19.58 55.73 27.59
C TYR A 734 -20.06 54.28 27.34
N ASP A 735 -21.27 54.17 26.80
CA ASP A 735 -21.94 52.90 26.47
C ASP A 735 -21.37 52.27 25.18
N PRO A 736 -21.69 51.00 24.86
CA PRO A 736 -21.22 50.35 23.63
C PRO A 736 -21.67 51.05 22.34
N ALA A 737 -22.72 51.88 22.37
CA ALA A 737 -23.12 52.64 21.18
C ALA A 737 -22.04 53.65 20.76
N LYS A 738 -21.18 54.10 21.69
CA LYS A 738 -20.00 54.94 21.39
C LYS A 738 -18.92 54.25 20.56
N ALA A 739 -18.97 52.93 20.42
CA ALA A 739 -18.08 52.18 19.53
C ALA A 739 -18.74 51.86 18.17
N LEU A 740 -19.95 52.37 17.90
CA LEU A 740 -20.69 52.10 16.67
C LEU A 740 -21.26 53.38 16.03
N ASP A 741 -21.03 54.54 16.63
CA ASP A 741 -21.57 55.82 16.18
C ASP A 741 -20.70 56.49 15.09
N GLY A 742 -19.58 55.87 14.70
CA GLY A 742 -18.63 56.39 13.73
C GLY A 742 -17.84 57.61 14.22
N ASN A 743 -17.96 57.95 15.51
CA ASN A 743 -17.29 59.11 16.11
C ASN A 743 -16.04 58.67 16.89
N THR A 744 -14.88 58.78 16.25
CA THR A 744 -13.59 58.43 16.87
C THR A 744 -13.13 59.37 17.99
N ALA A 745 -13.91 60.40 18.34
CA ALA A 745 -13.69 61.23 19.53
C ALA A 745 -14.37 60.69 20.79
N THR A 746 -15.27 59.70 20.65
CA THR A 746 -15.90 58.98 21.75
C THR A 746 -15.36 57.56 21.85
N ASN A 747 -15.61 56.88 22.97
CA ASN A 747 -15.21 55.50 23.15
C ASN A 747 -16.19 54.73 24.05
N TRP A 748 -16.26 53.43 23.86
CA TRP A 748 -16.86 52.51 24.81
C TRP A 748 -15.93 52.30 26.01
N ASN A 749 -16.48 52.36 27.22
CA ASN A 749 -15.75 52.12 28.48
C ASN A 749 -16.63 51.30 29.45
N PRO A 750 -16.58 49.95 29.36
CA PRO A 750 -17.34 49.08 30.25
C PRO A 750 -16.61 48.84 31.58
N VAL A 751 -17.25 49.14 32.70
CA VAL A 751 -16.69 48.96 34.06
C VAL A 751 -17.48 47.91 34.86
N GLY A 752 -17.02 47.58 36.06
CA GLY A 752 -17.72 46.68 36.99
C GLY A 752 -17.39 45.20 36.85
N LYS A 753 -16.27 44.86 36.20
CA LYS A 753 -15.64 43.52 36.23
C LYS A 753 -14.19 43.64 36.67
N ASP A 754 -13.63 42.51 37.10
CA ASP A 754 -12.24 42.42 37.52
C ASP A 754 -11.26 42.58 36.35
N ARG A 755 -10.02 42.94 36.66
CA ARG A 755 -8.92 42.92 35.70
C ARG A 755 -8.74 41.49 35.16
N TYR A 756 -8.42 41.37 33.87
CA TYR A 756 -8.31 40.12 33.11
C TYR A 756 -9.64 39.38 32.89
N TYR A 757 -10.78 40.07 32.99
CA TYR A 757 -12.09 39.47 32.68
C TYR A 757 -12.17 38.86 31.26
N ASN A 758 -11.49 39.46 30.27
CA ASN A 758 -11.20 38.87 28.94
C ASN A 758 -12.42 38.29 28.18
N ASP A 759 -13.63 38.75 28.50
CA ASP A 759 -14.87 38.36 27.83
C ASP A 759 -15.81 39.56 27.70
N TRP A 760 -15.24 40.73 27.34
CA TRP A 760 -16.03 41.95 27.17
C TRP A 760 -16.72 41.93 25.81
N TYR A 761 -18.05 41.87 25.75
CA TYR A 761 -18.78 41.70 24.51
C TYR A 761 -19.84 42.77 24.23
N ILE A 762 -20.15 42.92 22.94
CA ILE A 762 -21.30 43.63 22.38
C ILE A 762 -22.05 42.65 21.48
N VAL A 763 -23.34 42.44 21.76
CA VAL A 763 -24.29 41.69 20.92
C VAL A 763 -25.04 42.69 20.04
N LEU A 764 -25.08 42.39 18.75
CA LEU A 764 -25.59 43.23 17.69
C LEU A 764 -26.76 42.55 16.96
N ASP A 765 -27.86 43.26 16.77
CA ASP A 765 -28.88 42.94 15.76
C ASP A 765 -28.76 43.94 14.60
N LEU A 766 -28.31 43.45 13.44
CA LEU A 766 -28.18 44.28 12.23
C LEU A 766 -29.53 44.45 11.48
N GLU A 767 -30.65 44.07 12.10
CA GLU A 767 -32.04 44.12 11.62
C GLU A 767 -32.37 43.20 10.43
N ALA A 768 -31.37 42.88 9.60
CA ALA A 768 -31.42 41.95 8.49
C ALA A 768 -30.13 41.13 8.43
N ALA A 769 -30.15 40.02 7.69
CA ALA A 769 -28.94 39.25 7.48
C ALA A 769 -27.93 40.08 6.65
N HIS A 770 -26.71 40.21 7.15
CA HIS A 770 -25.62 40.85 6.44
C HIS A 770 -24.53 39.84 6.18
N LYS A 771 -23.97 39.86 4.98
CA LYS A 771 -22.76 39.12 4.62
C LYS A 771 -21.55 39.98 4.97
N LEU A 772 -20.88 39.69 6.08
CA LEU A 772 -19.69 40.41 6.53
C LEU A 772 -18.42 39.68 6.08
N THR A 773 -17.39 40.46 5.74
CA THR A 773 -16.11 39.95 5.22
C THR A 773 -14.87 40.64 5.80
N ARG A 774 -15.03 41.81 6.43
CA ARG A 774 -13.96 42.49 7.18
C ARG A 774 -14.54 43.21 8.39
N ILE A 775 -13.68 43.46 9.38
CA ILE A 775 -13.98 44.27 10.56
C ILE A 775 -12.83 45.27 10.77
N ALA A 776 -13.16 46.50 11.14
CA ALA A 776 -12.19 47.49 11.58
C ALA A 776 -12.37 47.80 13.06
N VAL A 777 -11.27 47.97 13.78
CA VAL A 777 -11.23 48.35 15.19
C VAL A 777 -10.34 49.57 15.36
N ASN A 778 -10.86 50.58 16.06
CA ASN A 778 -10.11 51.78 16.43
C ASN A 778 -9.92 51.79 17.95
N ASN A 779 -8.68 51.59 18.37
CA ASN A 779 -8.28 51.66 19.77
C ASN A 779 -8.19 53.11 20.26
N TYR A 780 -8.16 53.30 21.58
CA TYR A 780 -7.95 54.62 22.16
C TYR A 780 -6.54 55.16 21.88
N GLY A 781 -5.57 54.25 21.78
CA GLY A 781 -4.17 54.52 21.48
C GLY A 781 -3.26 54.57 22.70
N ASP A 782 -3.68 53.96 23.81
CA ASP A 782 -2.87 53.84 25.02
C ASP A 782 -2.18 52.46 25.12
N THR A 783 -1.46 52.23 26.21
CA THR A 783 -0.81 50.92 26.47
C THR A 783 -1.49 50.16 27.61
N GLU A 784 -2.72 50.54 27.99
CA GLU A 784 -3.43 49.95 29.13
C GLU A 784 -4.75 49.29 28.72
N HIS A 785 -5.58 49.97 27.94
CA HIS A 785 -6.94 49.60 27.60
C HIS A 785 -7.09 49.14 26.14
N ASP A 786 -6.09 49.41 25.30
CA ASP A 786 -6.07 49.00 23.89
C ASP A 786 -6.33 47.49 23.72
N VAL A 787 -7.25 47.14 22.81
CA VAL A 787 -7.59 45.76 22.46
C VAL A 787 -6.44 45.13 21.69
N THR A 788 -6.02 43.93 22.11
CA THR A 788 -4.98 43.12 21.45
C THR A 788 -5.52 41.84 20.84
N ALA A 789 -6.61 41.30 21.41
CA ALA A 789 -7.27 40.11 20.88
C ALA A 789 -8.78 40.23 21.01
N PHE A 790 -9.52 39.80 19.98
CA PHE A 790 -10.97 39.76 19.97
C PHE A 790 -11.50 38.63 19.09
N THR A 791 -12.74 38.23 19.31
CA THR A 791 -13.47 37.29 18.46
C THR A 791 -14.75 37.94 17.93
N LEU A 792 -15.11 37.60 16.70
CA LEU A 792 -16.40 37.92 16.11
C LEU A 792 -17.17 36.63 15.90
N GLN A 793 -18.40 36.58 16.42
CA GLN A 793 -19.30 35.43 16.33
C GLN A 793 -20.59 35.85 15.62
N LYS A 794 -21.27 34.90 14.97
CA LYS A 794 -22.55 35.12 14.28
C LYS A 794 -23.64 34.20 14.82
N SER A 795 -24.90 34.59 14.64
CA SER A 795 -26.05 33.72 14.89
C SER A 795 -27.18 33.96 13.89
N LEU A 796 -27.78 32.88 13.40
CA LEU A 796 -28.93 32.92 12.49
C LEU A 796 -30.27 33.07 13.24
N SER A 797 -30.32 32.66 14.52
CA SER A 797 -31.51 32.73 15.37
C SER A 797 -31.37 33.83 16.42
N GLY A 798 -32.47 34.55 16.67
CA GLY A 798 -32.57 35.45 17.82
C GLY A 798 -32.72 34.66 19.12
N SER A 799 -32.57 35.33 20.26
CA SER A 799 -32.56 34.75 21.61
C SER A 799 -33.50 33.53 21.80
N PRO A 800 -33.00 32.34 22.19
CA PRO A 800 -31.59 32.05 22.51
C PRO A 800 -30.70 32.03 21.25
N TYR A 801 -29.60 32.79 21.33
CA TYR A 801 -28.61 32.82 20.26
C TYR A 801 -27.81 31.52 20.22
N ASN A 802 -27.56 31.03 19.02
CA ASN A 802 -26.60 29.95 18.76
C ASN A 802 -25.36 30.56 18.09
N TRP A 803 -24.31 30.82 18.87
CA TRP A 803 -23.12 31.55 18.41
C TRP A 803 -22.15 30.61 17.68
N GLU A 804 -21.74 31.02 16.48
CA GLU A 804 -20.70 30.38 15.68
C GLU A 804 -19.53 31.36 15.52
N ASP A 805 -18.30 30.92 15.79
CA ASP A 805 -17.10 31.75 15.62
C ASP A 805 -16.82 32.02 14.14
N VAL A 806 -16.58 33.29 13.81
CA VAL A 806 -16.33 33.75 12.43
C VAL A 806 -14.87 34.14 12.23
N VAL A 807 -14.31 34.90 13.17
CA VAL A 807 -12.89 35.27 13.18
C VAL A 807 -12.40 35.45 14.60
N ALA A 808 -11.13 35.06 14.84
CA ALA A 808 -10.40 35.34 16.06
C ALA A 808 -9.11 36.09 15.69
N VAL A 809 -8.93 37.27 16.26
CA VAL A 809 -7.74 38.11 16.09
C VAL A 809 -6.96 38.08 17.39
N THR A 810 -5.65 37.86 17.33
CA THR A 810 -4.78 37.70 18.51
C THR A 810 -3.70 38.78 18.62
N ASP A 811 -3.50 39.59 17.58
CA ASP A 811 -2.32 40.44 17.36
C ASP A 811 -2.64 41.90 16.98
N ALA A 812 -3.78 42.45 17.43
CA ALA A 812 -4.09 43.86 17.22
C ALA A 812 -3.05 44.79 17.87
N ARG A 813 -2.62 45.84 17.15
CA ARG A 813 -1.54 46.75 17.55
C ARG A 813 -1.98 47.62 18.73
N VAL A 814 -1.08 47.73 19.70
CA VAL A 814 -1.21 48.55 20.92
C VAL A 814 -0.56 49.92 20.72
N GLY A 815 -1.04 50.95 21.43
CA GLY A 815 -0.43 52.27 21.46
C GLY A 815 -0.72 53.08 20.21
N THR A 816 -1.78 52.74 19.48
CA THR A 816 -2.20 53.43 18.25
C THR A 816 -3.70 53.64 18.21
N ASN A 817 -4.10 54.86 17.86
CA ASN A 817 -5.50 55.21 17.57
C ASN A 817 -5.83 55.14 16.07
N GLN A 818 -4.89 54.66 15.26
CA GLN A 818 -5.13 54.44 13.84
C GLN A 818 -6.08 53.27 13.65
N ARG A 819 -6.92 53.37 12.61
CA ARG A 819 -7.84 52.31 12.19
C ARG A 819 -7.07 51.04 11.86
N GLN A 820 -7.48 49.91 12.44
CA GLN A 820 -6.90 48.60 12.19
C GLN A 820 -7.96 47.71 11.56
N GLU A 821 -7.67 47.17 10.38
CA GLU A 821 -8.61 46.36 9.62
C GLU A 821 -8.18 44.89 9.64
N PHE A 822 -9.15 44.00 9.82
CA PHE A 822 -8.96 42.56 9.91
C PHE A 822 -9.94 41.88 8.96
N ASP A 823 -9.41 41.02 8.09
CA ASP A 823 -10.13 40.35 7.01
C ASP A 823 -9.92 38.82 7.07
N GLY A 824 -10.06 38.10 5.95
CA GLY A 824 -9.86 36.64 5.90
C GLY A 824 -11.03 35.79 6.39
N PHE A 825 -12.18 36.41 6.72
CA PHE A 825 -13.40 35.71 7.11
C PHE A 825 -14.58 36.04 6.19
N GLU A 826 -15.62 35.21 6.26
CA GLU A 826 -16.90 35.46 5.62
C GLU A 826 -18.01 34.86 6.49
N GLY A 827 -19.02 35.65 6.82
CA GLY A 827 -20.20 35.16 7.54
C GLY A 827 -21.45 35.91 7.15
N THR A 828 -22.55 35.19 6.98
CA THR A 828 -23.87 35.78 6.72
C THR A 828 -24.78 35.53 7.90
N ALA A 829 -25.20 36.59 8.58
CA ALA A 829 -26.10 36.51 9.72
C ALA A 829 -26.75 37.86 10.03
N ARG A 830 -27.88 37.82 10.75
CA ARG A 830 -28.52 39.02 11.30
C ARG A 830 -27.93 39.41 12.66
N TYR A 831 -27.66 38.42 13.52
CA TYR A 831 -27.13 38.64 14.85
C TYR A 831 -25.64 38.39 14.90
N TRP A 832 -24.90 39.30 15.53
CA TRP A 832 -23.45 39.25 15.64
C TRP A 832 -23.00 39.52 17.07
N LYS A 833 -21.85 39.00 17.46
CA LYS A 833 -21.27 39.25 18.78
C LYS A 833 -19.77 39.53 18.64
N PHE A 834 -19.38 40.75 19.00
CA PHE A 834 -17.98 41.16 19.10
C PHE A 834 -17.52 40.99 20.53
N THR A 835 -16.43 40.24 20.77
CA THR A 835 -15.93 39.93 22.12
C THR A 835 -14.44 40.22 22.22
N VAL A 836 -14.04 41.12 23.11
CA VAL A 836 -12.64 41.37 23.45
C VAL A 836 -12.14 40.25 24.35
N LYS A 837 -11.14 39.52 23.85
CA LYS A 837 -10.49 38.39 24.54
C LYS A 837 -9.22 38.80 25.29
N ARG A 838 -8.60 39.92 24.92
CA ARG A 838 -7.43 40.46 25.63
C ARG A 838 -7.22 41.94 25.34
N THR A 839 -6.92 42.70 26.38
CA THR A 839 -6.37 44.07 26.29
C THR A 839 -4.89 44.06 26.69
N SER A 840 -4.15 45.09 26.29
CA SER A 840 -2.70 45.21 26.50
C SER A 840 -2.25 44.98 27.96
N SER A 841 -3.04 45.42 28.94
CA SER A 841 -2.73 45.28 30.36
C SER A 841 -3.78 44.48 31.17
N GLY A 842 -4.84 43.98 30.52
CA GLY A 842 -5.95 43.27 31.15
C GLY A 842 -7.04 44.15 31.76
N TRP A 843 -6.94 45.48 31.67
CA TRP A 843 -8.02 46.39 32.04
C TRP A 843 -9.17 46.34 31.01
N GLN A 844 -10.30 46.99 31.31
CA GLN A 844 -11.43 47.08 30.39
C GLN A 844 -11.05 47.76 29.06
N PRO A 845 -11.69 47.41 27.93
CA PRO A 845 -11.35 48.02 26.64
C PRO A 845 -11.81 49.47 26.55
N TRP A 846 -10.96 50.33 25.98
CA TRP A 846 -11.36 51.66 25.50
C TRP A 846 -11.40 51.66 23.98
N LEU A 847 -12.59 51.42 23.44
CA LEU A 847 -12.80 51.20 22.02
C LEU A 847 -13.47 52.39 21.38
N ARG A 848 -12.81 53.06 20.44
CA ARG A 848 -13.33 54.26 19.78
C ARG A 848 -14.33 53.95 18.68
N ASP A 849 -14.11 52.88 17.92
CA ASP A 849 -15.00 52.49 16.84
C ASP A 849 -14.82 51.02 16.46
N VAL A 850 -15.89 50.39 16.00
CA VAL A 850 -15.94 49.07 15.40
C VAL A 850 -16.78 49.18 14.13
N ASN A 851 -16.17 48.90 12.98
CA ASN A 851 -16.89 48.95 11.70
C ASN A 851 -16.90 47.58 11.02
N PHE A 852 -17.94 47.31 10.24
CA PHE A 852 -18.10 46.05 9.52
C PHE A 852 -18.14 46.31 8.01
N TYR A 853 -17.55 45.42 7.20
CA TYR A 853 -17.52 45.52 5.74
C TYR A 853 -18.28 44.35 5.11
N GLY A 854 -19.26 44.63 4.25
CA GLY A 854 -20.16 43.58 3.75
C GLY A 854 -21.28 44.04 2.81
N ILE A 855 -22.18 43.11 2.46
CA ILE A 855 -23.41 43.34 1.67
C ILE A 855 -24.65 43.12 2.55
N SER A 856 -25.62 44.04 2.49
CA SER A 856 -26.98 43.85 3.04
C SER A 856 -27.75 42.87 2.16
N THR A 857 -28.28 41.77 2.72
CA THR A 857 -29.04 40.80 1.93
C THR A 857 -30.39 41.36 1.45
N GLU A 858 -30.83 40.95 0.26
CA GLU A 858 -32.12 41.33 -0.33
C GLU A 858 -33.27 40.74 0.51
N VAL A 859 -34.29 41.55 0.81
CA VAL A 859 -35.47 41.11 1.55
C VAL A 859 -36.66 40.98 0.60
N ASN A 860 -37.46 39.91 0.74
CA ASN A 860 -38.76 39.84 0.05
C ASN A 860 -39.71 40.86 0.69
N VAL A 861 -39.83 42.04 0.07
CA VAL A 861 -40.63 43.16 0.57
C VAL A 861 -42.12 43.03 0.26
N ALA A 862 -42.54 42.02 -0.51
CA ALA A 862 -43.94 41.81 -0.87
C ALA A 862 -44.75 41.00 0.15
N VAL A 863 -44.11 40.20 1.02
CA VAL A 863 -44.82 39.31 1.95
C VAL A 863 -45.76 40.10 2.86
N GLY A 864 -47.04 39.72 2.89
CA GLY A 864 -48.09 40.31 3.72
C GLY A 864 -48.50 41.74 3.31
N LYS A 865 -48.03 42.23 2.16
CA LYS A 865 -48.42 43.54 1.63
C LYS A 865 -49.79 43.49 0.97
N THR A 866 -50.42 44.66 0.83
CA THR A 866 -51.72 44.77 0.16
C THR A 866 -51.56 44.51 -1.33
N ALA A 867 -52.32 43.55 -1.84
CA ALA A 867 -52.35 43.22 -3.25
C ALA A 867 -53.77 43.33 -3.82
N ASP A 868 -53.85 43.69 -5.10
CA ASP A 868 -55.09 43.84 -5.85
C ASP A 868 -54.96 43.16 -7.22
N GLN A 869 -56.10 42.93 -7.86
CA GLN A 869 -56.16 42.33 -9.19
C GLN A 869 -57.33 42.90 -9.99
N SER A 870 -57.24 42.85 -11.32
CA SER A 870 -58.20 43.47 -12.24
C SER A 870 -59.63 42.98 -12.08
N SER A 871 -59.80 41.71 -11.70
CA SER A 871 -61.10 41.09 -11.40
C SER A 871 -60.92 39.93 -10.42
N GLY A 872 -61.95 39.61 -9.63
CA GLY A 872 -61.95 38.48 -8.70
C GLY A 872 -62.95 37.42 -9.11
N ARG A 873 -62.57 36.15 -9.01
CA ARG A 873 -63.47 35.03 -9.31
C ARG A 873 -64.39 34.70 -8.14
N ASP A 874 -65.69 34.54 -8.43
CA ASP A 874 -66.66 34.07 -7.43
C ASP A 874 -66.25 32.66 -6.91
N GLY A 875 -66.00 32.56 -5.60
CA GLY A 875 -65.69 31.28 -4.93
C GLY A 875 -64.21 31.00 -4.62
N GLY A 876 -63.28 31.95 -4.83
CA GLY A 876 -61.91 31.90 -4.29
C GLY A 876 -60.82 32.44 -5.22
N GLY A 877 -59.61 32.69 -4.67
CA GLY A 877 -58.46 33.22 -5.42
C GLY A 877 -58.21 34.72 -5.26
N SER A 878 -58.33 35.23 -4.03
CA SER A 878 -58.04 36.64 -3.70
C SER A 878 -56.61 37.03 -4.01
N ALA A 879 -56.37 38.32 -4.30
CA ALA A 879 -55.06 38.84 -4.70
C ALA A 879 -53.97 38.64 -3.62
N ASP A 880 -54.32 38.71 -2.34
CA ASP A 880 -53.38 38.58 -1.22
C ASP A 880 -52.69 37.20 -1.14
N ARG A 881 -53.27 36.18 -1.80
CA ARG A 881 -52.67 34.83 -1.83
C ARG A 881 -51.32 34.80 -2.55
N ALA A 882 -51.09 35.72 -3.49
CA ALA A 882 -49.79 35.84 -4.16
C ALA A 882 -48.71 36.46 -3.27
N VAL A 883 -49.03 36.90 -2.05
CA VAL A 883 -48.09 37.53 -1.11
C VAL A 883 -48.23 36.95 0.30
N ASP A 884 -48.82 35.77 0.42
CA ASP A 884 -49.07 35.12 1.71
C ASP A 884 -47.83 34.38 2.26
N GLY A 885 -46.76 34.28 1.46
CA GLY A 885 -45.51 33.62 1.84
C GLY A 885 -45.52 32.11 1.59
N ASN A 886 -46.56 31.57 0.93
CA ASN A 886 -46.70 30.14 0.66
C ASN A 886 -46.65 29.85 -0.85
N THR A 887 -45.59 29.16 -1.25
CA THR A 887 -45.28 28.87 -2.66
C THR A 887 -46.05 27.65 -3.24
N ASP A 888 -47.13 27.19 -2.60
CA ASP A 888 -47.88 26.01 -3.06
C ASP A 888 -48.57 26.28 -4.41
N GLY A 889 -48.05 25.66 -5.46
CA GLY A 889 -48.58 25.76 -6.82
C GLY A 889 -49.88 24.99 -7.07
N ASN A 890 -50.40 24.24 -6.09
CA ASN A 890 -51.65 23.50 -6.23
C ASN A 890 -52.85 24.35 -5.84
N TRP A 891 -53.83 24.50 -6.75
CA TRP A 891 -55.07 25.23 -6.46
C TRP A 891 -55.79 24.75 -5.20
N GLY A 892 -55.79 23.44 -4.94
CA GLY A 892 -56.39 22.86 -3.74
C GLY A 892 -55.74 23.30 -2.43
N GLY A 893 -54.49 23.77 -2.48
CA GLY A 893 -53.74 24.30 -1.33
C GLY A 893 -54.18 25.69 -0.88
N GLY A 894 -54.99 26.40 -1.68
CA GLY A 894 -55.58 27.67 -1.28
C GLY A 894 -54.65 28.89 -1.33
N SER A 895 -53.43 28.78 -1.86
CA SER A 895 -52.45 29.88 -2.00
C SER A 895 -52.33 30.48 -3.41
N CYS A 896 -53.19 30.10 -4.36
CA CYS A 896 -53.18 30.73 -5.68
C CYS A 896 -54.27 31.79 -5.86
N THR A 897 -53.92 32.90 -6.51
CA THR A 897 -54.84 33.95 -6.99
C THR A 897 -55.58 33.49 -8.25
N HIS A 898 -56.70 34.11 -8.59
CA HIS A 898 -57.39 33.85 -9.85
C HIS A 898 -58.27 35.03 -10.25
N THR A 899 -58.00 35.60 -11.42
CA THR A 899 -58.87 36.62 -12.03
C THR A 899 -60.05 35.98 -12.77
N GLU A 900 -61.05 36.77 -13.18
CA GLU A 900 -61.99 36.32 -14.20
C GLU A 900 -61.30 36.14 -15.55
N ASP A 901 -62.03 35.54 -16.49
CA ASP A 901 -61.59 35.44 -17.87
C ASP A 901 -61.70 36.81 -18.55
N GLU A 902 -60.56 37.51 -18.71
CA GLU A 902 -60.50 38.83 -19.33
C GLU A 902 -59.22 39.06 -20.17
N VAL A 903 -59.26 40.06 -21.05
CA VAL A 903 -58.11 40.46 -21.88
C VAL A 903 -57.17 41.33 -21.06
N GLY A 904 -55.91 40.91 -20.93
CA GLY A 904 -54.89 41.68 -20.24
C GLY A 904 -55.06 41.73 -18.71
N ALA A 905 -55.57 40.65 -18.12
CA ALA A 905 -55.68 40.46 -16.67
C ALA A 905 -54.39 40.86 -15.96
N THR A 906 -54.53 41.60 -14.85
CA THR A 906 -53.42 42.23 -14.13
C THR A 906 -53.55 42.02 -12.63
N TRP A 907 -52.44 41.72 -11.97
CA TRP A 907 -52.30 41.66 -10.50
C TRP A 907 -51.22 42.64 -10.08
N TRP A 908 -51.32 43.27 -8.91
CA TRP A 908 -50.26 44.13 -8.38
C TRP A 908 -50.22 44.17 -6.86
N VAL A 909 -49.06 44.54 -6.33
CA VAL A 909 -48.82 44.74 -4.90
C VAL A 909 -48.34 46.17 -4.62
N ASP A 910 -48.85 46.76 -3.54
CA ASP A 910 -48.37 48.01 -2.96
C ASP A 910 -47.34 47.71 -1.85
N LEU A 911 -46.07 48.03 -2.09
CA LEU A 911 -44.98 47.80 -1.12
C LEU A 911 -45.01 48.79 0.07
N ALA A 912 -45.96 49.74 0.08
CA ALA A 912 -46.15 50.87 0.98
C ALA A 912 -45.18 52.05 0.79
N LYS A 913 -43.94 51.78 0.36
CA LYS A 913 -42.95 52.81 -0.02
C LYS A 913 -42.23 52.40 -1.30
N SER A 914 -41.59 53.36 -1.96
CA SER A 914 -40.75 53.07 -3.13
C SER A 914 -39.50 52.32 -2.68
N GLU A 915 -39.27 51.14 -3.26
CA GLU A 915 -38.13 50.27 -2.93
C GLU A 915 -37.23 50.10 -4.15
N THR A 916 -35.94 49.85 -3.93
CA THR A 916 -34.99 49.51 -5.00
C THR A 916 -35.05 48.01 -5.28
N ILE A 917 -35.80 47.63 -6.32
CA ILE A 917 -36.15 46.24 -6.63
C ILE A 917 -35.08 45.58 -7.49
N GLN A 918 -34.45 44.55 -6.96
CA GLN A 918 -33.39 43.80 -7.64
C GLN A 918 -33.96 42.71 -8.55
N ARG A 919 -34.99 41.99 -8.08
CA ARG A 919 -35.61 40.89 -8.83
C ARG A 919 -37.01 40.54 -8.32
N VAL A 920 -37.81 39.93 -9.21
CA VAL A 920 -39.14 39.41 -8.91
C VAL A 920 -39.18 37.92 -9.21
N VAL A 921 -39.71 37.11 -8.28
CA VAL A 921 -39.91 35.66 -8.45
C VAL A 921 -41.40 35.36 -8.49
N LEU A 922 -41.86 34.70 -9.56
CA LEU A 922 -43.25 34.32 -9.75
C LEU A 922 -43.39 32.81 -9.67
N TRP A 923 -44.25 32.33 -8.77
CA TRP A 923 -44.64 30.94 -8.65
C TRP A 923 -45.96 30.71 -9.37
N ASN A 924 -45.96 29.74 -10.28
CA ASN A 924 -47.09 29.46 -11.17
C ASN A 924 -47.92 28.28 -10.66
N ARG A 925 -49.15 28.16 -11.15
CA ARG A 925 -50.01 27.00 -10.88
C ARG A 925 -49.48 25.73 -11.53
N ARG A 926 -49.59 24.60 -10.83
CA ARG A 926 -48.96 23.32 -11.19
C ARG A 926 -49.93 22.14 -11.36
N ASP A 927 -51.08 22.16 -10.71
CA ASP A 927 -52.08 21.07 -10.78
C ASP A 927 -52.83 21.03 -12.12
N CYS A 928 -52.97 22.17 -12.79
CA CYS A 928 -53.39 22.29 -14.18
C CYS A 928 -53.04 23.69 -14.69
N CYS A 929 -53.21 23.92 -15.99
CA CYS A 929 -53.48 25.27 -16.50
C CYS A 929 -52.31 26.28 -16.36
N GLY A 930 -51.09 25.82 -16.06
CA GLY A 930 -49.91 26.68 -15.89
C GLY A 930 -49.48 27.41 -17.16
N ASP A 931 -49.92 26.94 -18.33
CA ASP A 931 -49.72 27.60 -19.63
C ASP A 931 -50.36 29.00 -19.72
N ARG A 932 -51.37 29.28 -18.88
CA ARG A 932 -52.11 30.56 -18.89
C ARG A 932 -51.25 31.78 -18.57
N LEU A 933 -50.20 31.63 -17.77
CA LEU A 933 -49.30 32.73 -17.40
C LEU A 933 -48.53 33.29 -18.62
N ASN A 934 -48.31 32.48 -19.67
CA ASN A 934 -47.42 32.84 -20.76
C ASN A 934 -48.12 33.48 -21.96
N PRO A 935 -47.68 34.62 -22.51
CA PRO A 935 -46.66 35.55 -22.01
C PRO A 935 -47.22 36.59 -21.02
N PHE A 936 -46.33 37.19 -20.23
CA PHE A 936 -46.63 38.24 -19.27
C PHE A 936 -45.55 39.34 -19.24
N ASN A 937 -45.89 40.51 -18.69
CA ASN A 937 -44.95 41.58 -18.39
C ASN A 937 -44.96 41.92 -16.90
N ILE A 938 -43.84 42.47 -16.42
CA ILE A 938 -43.68 43.01 -15.07
C ILE A 938 -43.53 44.53 -15.19
N TYR A 939 -44.29 45.29 -14.40
CA TYR A 939 -44.28 46.74 -14.34
C TYR A 939 -43.86 47.20 -12.95
N ILE A 940 -42.91 48.12 -12.85
CA ILE A 940 -42.35 48.62 -11.59
C ILE A 940 -42.30 50.14 -11.63
N GLY A 941 -42.93 50.80 -10.65
CA GLY A 941 -42.88 52.26 -10.50
C GLY A 941 -43.77 52.75 -9.37
N ASP A 942 -43.90 54.07 -9.23
CA ASP A 942 -44.64 54.68 -8.11
C ASP A 942 -46.10 55.03 -8.43
N SER A 943 -46.56 54.76 -9.65
CA SER A 943 -47.96 54.95 -10.06
C SER A 943 -48.81 53.75 -9.68
N ASP A 944 -49.98 53.99 -9.09
CA ASP A 944 -51.01 52.98 -8.84
C ASP A 944 -51.68 52.49 -10.16
N GLN A 945 -51.56 53.27 -11.24
CA GLN A 945 -51.89 52.87 -12.60
C GLN A 945 -50.75 52.03 -13.19
N ILE A 946 -50.74 50.73 -12.87
CA ILE A 946 -49.66 49.77 -13.19
C ILE A 946 -49.12 49.86 -14.63
N THR A 947 -49.97 50.05 -15.62
CA THR A 947 -49.58 50.06 -17.05
C THR A 947 -48.83 51.32 -17.47
N THR A 948 -48.79 52.35 -16.61
CA THR A 948 -48.02 53.58 -16.81
C THR A 948 -46.60 53.48 -16.27
N ASN A 949 -46.32 52.49 -15.42
CA ASN A 949 -44.99 52.24 -14.88
C ASN A 949 -44.05 51.65 -15.95
N PRO A 950 -42.72 51.84 -15.84
CA PRO A 950 -41.74 51.15 -16.69
C PRO A 950 -41.82 49.62 -16.60
N LYS A 951 -41.54 48.93 -17.71
CA LYS A 951 -41.43 47.47 -17.72
C LYS A 951 -40.08 47.01 -17.18
N CYS A 952 -40.09 46.04 -16.28
CA CYS A 952 -38.90 45.27 -15.95
C CYS A 952 -38.65 44.25 -17.07
N GLY A 953 -37.73 44.59 -17.97
CA GLY A 953 -37.41 43.79 -19.16
C GLY A 953 -38.50 43.77 -20.24
N GLY A 954 -38.57 42.68 -20.99
CA GLY A 954 -39.48 42.48 -22.13
C GLY A 954 -40.67 41.57 -21.83
N ASP A 955 -41.14 40.86 -22.86
CA ASP A 955 -42.15 39.81 -22.72
C ASP A 955 -41.53 38.57 -22.08
N HIS A 956 -42.02 38.20 -20.90
CA HIS A 956 -41.52 37.09 -20.13
C HIS A 956 -42.35 35.83 -20.37
N ARG A 957 -41.69 34.69 -20.24
CA ARG A 957 -42.30 33.36 -20.26
C ARG A 957 -41.68 32.48 -19.20
N ILE A 958 -42.52 31.72 -18.50
CA ILE A 958 -42.10 30.63 -17.64
C ILE A 958 -41.95 29.34 -18.44
N ASP A 959 -40.88 28.59 -18.20
CA ASP A 959 -40.79 27.19 -18.62
C ASP A 959 -41.76 26.36 -17.76
N LEU A 960 -42.76 25.74 -18.39
CA LEU A 960 -43.79 24.95 -17.70
C LEU A 960 -43.23 23.73 -16.98
N SER A 961 -41.99 23.31 -17.24
CA SER A 961 -41.31 22.29 -16.43
C SER A 961 -40.97 22.80 -15.02
N LYS A 962 -40.77 24.12 -14.85
CA LYS A 962 -40.35 24.76 -13.60
C LYS A 962 -41.52 25.30 -12.77
N PRO A 963 -41.42 25.25 -11.44
CA PRO A 963 -42.48 25.76 -10.56
C PRO A 963 -42.55 27.30 -10.52
N SER A 964 -41.43 27.96 -10.80
CA SER A 964 -41.30 29.41 -10.74
C SER A 964 -40.34 29.97 -11.78
N VAL A 965 -40.42 31.28 -12.00
CA VAL A 965 -39.52 32.07 -12.83
C VAL A 965 -38.99 33.25 -12.04
N THR A 966 -37.68 33.49 -12.13
CA THR A 966 -37.02 34.67 -11.54
C THR A 966 -36.68 35.65 -12.65
N VAL A 967 -37.12 36.90 -12.49
CA VAL A 967 -36.88 37.99 -13.43
C VAL A 967 -35.98 39.03 -12.74
N PRO A 968 -34.75 39.25 -13.22
CA PRO A 968 -33.90 40.34 -12.72
C PRO A 968 -34.46 41.68 -13.21
N CYS A 969 -34.55 42.64 -12.29
CA CYS A 969 -35.04 44.00 -12.54
C CYS A 969 -33.98 45.08 -12.26
N GLU A 970 -32.73 44.69 -12.02
CA GLU A 970 -31.54 45.57 -12.06
C GLU A 970 -31.65 46.85 -11.21
N GLY A 971 -32.32 46.78 -10.05
CA GLY A 971 -32.41 47.90 -9.12
C GLY A 971 -33.44 48.97 -9.52
N MET A 972 -34.45 48.62 -10.32
CA MET A 972 -35.58 49.52 -10.63
C MET A 972 -36.27 50.01 -9.35
N GLN A 973 -36.52 51.31 -9.25
CA GLN A 973 -37.27 51.89 -8.13
C GLN A 973 -38.77 51.86 -8.39
N GLY A 974 -39.54 51.44 -7.39
CA GLY A 974 -41.00 51.53 -7.45
C GLY A 974 -41.69 51.08 -6.16
N ARG A 975 -42.81 51.74 -5.85
CA ARG A 975 -43.76 51.33 -4.81
C ARG A 975 -44.70 50.22 -5.25
N TYR A 976 -45.08 50.20 -6.54
CA TYR A 976 -46.00 49.23 -7.11
C TYR A 976 -45.28 48.25 -8.03
N VAL A 977 -45.53 46.96 -7.83
CA VAL A 977 -45.08 45.89 -8.73
C VAL A 977 -46.30 45.20 -9.31
N GLY A 978 -46.44 45.22 -10.63
CA GLY A 978 -47.59 44.64 -11.31
C GLY A 978 -47.23 43.61 -12.36
N ILE A 979 -48.00 42.52 -12.42
CA ILE A 979 -47.88 41.41 -13.35
C ILE A 979 -49.11 41.44 -14.27
N ARG A 980 -48.89 41.55 -15.58
CA ARG A 980 -49.97 41.66 -16.56
C ARG A 980 -49.80 40.67 -17.70
N LEU A 981 -50.88 39.97 -18.04
CA LEU A 981 -50.89 39.07 -19.20
C LEU A 981 -50.80 39.85 -20.51
N VAL A 982 -50.05 39.29 -21.45
CA VAL A 982 -49.85 39.84 -22.80
C VAL A 982 -50.57 38.94 -23.81
N GLY A 983 -51.32 39.55 -24.73
CA GLY A 983 -52.09 38.85 -25.76
C GLY A 983 -53.47 39.47 -25.96
N GLY A 984 -54.04 39.30 -27.16
CA GLY A 984 -55.34 39.85 -27.54
C GLY A 984 -56.54 38.94 -27.24
N TRP A 985 -56.35 37.86 -26.49
CA TRP A 985 -57.40 36.91 -26.11
C TRP A 985 -57.62 36.91 -24.60
N SER A 986 -58.83 36.55 -24.21
CA SER A 986 -59.27 36.46 -22.83
C SER A 986 -58.68 35.22 -22.16
N ARG A 987 -58.11 35.37 -20.96
CA ARG A 987 -57.76 34.23 -20.09
C ARG A 987 -57.51 34.66 -18.64
N PRO A 988 -57.70 33.78 -17.66
CA PRO A 988 -57.40 34.07 -16.26
C PRO A 988 -55.89 34.21 -15.98
N LEU A 989 -55.53 35.17 -15.12
CA LEU A 989 -54.22 35.25 -14.45
C LEU A 989 -54.28 34.48 -13.13
N THR A 990 -53.31 33.60 -12.91
CA THR A 990 -53.14 32.82 -11.68
C THR A 990 -51.68 32.91 -11.24
N LEU A 991 -51.46 33.40 -10.03
CA LEU A 991 -50.15 33.51 -9.39
C LEU A 991 -50.26 32.83 -8.03
N CYS A 992 -49.35 31.93 -7.71
CA CYS A 992 -49.35 31.21 -6.43
C CYS A 992 -48.41 31.83 -5.40
N GLU A 993 -47.42 32.61 -5.83
CA GLU A 993 -46.62 33.48 -4.97
C GLU A 993 -45.85 34.47 -5.85
N VAL A 994 -45.69 35.70 -5.38
CA VAL A 994 -44.94 36.78 -6.00
C VAL A 994 -43.98 37.34 -4.95
N GLN A 995 -42.69 37.05 -5.12
CA GLN A 995 -41.65 37.50 -4.22
C GLN A 995 -40.91 38.67 -4.87
N VAL A 996 -40.90 39.82 -4.19
CA VAL A 996 -40.23 41.04 -4.67
C VAL A 996 -39.02 41.29 -3.78
N PHE A 997 -37.83 41.15 -4.33
CA PHE A 997 -36.59 41.30 -3.56
C PHE A 997 -36.01 42.70 -3.76
N ALA A 998 -35.87 43.45 -2.67
CA ALA A 998 -35.31 44.80 -2.66
C ALA A 998 -34.08 44.90 -1.75
N THR A 999 -33.17 45.80 -2.09
CA THR A 999 -32.07 46.21 -1.20
C THR A 999 -32.60 47.20 -0.18
N ARG A 1000 -32.51 46.89 1.11
CA ARG A 1000 -32.89 47.82 2.16
C ARG A 1000 -31.84 48.93 2.25
N SER A 1001 -32.11 50.08 1.62
CA SER A 1001 -31.43 51.32 1.94
C SER A 1001 -32.22 52.01 3.05
N ASP A 1002 -31.77 51.90 4.29
CA ASP A 1002 -32.30 52.75 5.36
C ASP A 1002 -31.83 54.19 5.08
N THR A 1003 -32.65 54.90 4.32
CA THR A 1003 -32.66 56.35 4.24
C THR A 1003 -33.98 56.80 4.86
N SER A 1004 -33.90 57.46 6.00
CA SER A 1004 -34.96 58.35 6.49
C SER A 1004 -34.30 59.42 7.34
N ASP A 1005 -34.33 60.64 6.78
CA ASP A 1005 -34.20 61.98 7.38
C ASP A 1005 -33.15 62.27 8.46
#